data_AF-A0A2W4S5S4-F1
#
_entry.id   AF-A0A2W4S5S4-F1
#
_cell.length_a   1.000
_cell.length_b   1.000
_cell.length_c   1.000
_cell.angle_alpha   90.00
_cell.angle_beta   90.00
_cell.angle_gamma   90.00
#
_symmetry.space_group_name_H-M   'P 1'
#
loop_
_entity.id
_entity.type
_entity.pdbx_description
1 polymer ?
#
loop_
_entity_poly.entity_id
_entity_poly.type
_entity_poly.pdbx_seq_one_letter_code
_entity_poly.pdbx_strand_id
1 'polypeptide(L)'
;MSEPTQCPFKHAAGGGTTNRDWWPQQLRLDLLSQHSERSNPLGPGFNYREAFRKLDFQALKEDLRKLMTDSQEWWPADFGHYGPLFVRMAWHSAGTYRIGDGRGGGGRGQQRFAPLNSWPDNVSLDKARRLLWPIKQKYGQAISWADLIIFTGNVALETMGVKTFGFGGGREDTWEPDQDVYWGAEKTWLGGDVRYRHGSPGVEGEGVVVSDDTADGRVHSRVLENPLAAVQMGLIYVNPEGPDGNPDPVLAAHDIRETFTRMGMDDEETVALIAGGHTFGKTHGAAPATHVGPEPEAADLEMQGLGWKNSFGTGKGADTITSGLEVTWTSAPTQWTNNFLWNLFGYEWELTKSPAGAHQWKPRGNAGEGTVPHAHDESRRIGPSMLTTDLALRFDPVYEKIARRFLEDPQAFHDAFARAWFKLTHRDMGPRARYLGPEVPREELIWQDPLPPVDHPLVDAADIGQLKRKVLASGLTTAQLVTTAWASASTFRGGDKRGGANGARIRLAPQKDWEVNQPAQLAEVLQKLEAIQAEFNASAGGGKRISLADLIVLAGTAAVEDAARKAGVPVTVPFTPGRTDATQEQTDVQGFSYMEPAADGFRNYQRRSFSIGAEHLLIDKAQQLTLTAPEMTALVGGLRVLGANHGGTQHGVFTSQPGVLTNDFFVNLLDMGTVWAPASPDRSLFEGRDRRTGELKYTATRVDLVFGHHSVLRALAEVYAEADGREKFVKDFAAAWVKVMDLDRFDLLK
;
A
#
# COMPACT_ATOMS: atom_id res chain seq x y z
N MET A 1 -38.81 37.84 -17.01
CA MET A 1 -38.21 37.27 -15.80
C MET A 1 -39.07 36.10 -15.37
N SER A 2 -38.67 34.89 -15.72
CA SER A 2 -39.25 33.67 -15.13
C SER A 2 -38.37 33.31 -13.95
N GLU A 3 -38.94 33.27 -12.74
CA GLU A 3 -38.27 32.69 -11.59
C GLU A 3 -37.82 31.26 -11.96
N PRO A 4 -36.57 30.86 -11.63
CA PRO A 4 -36.18 29.48 -11.79
C PRO A 4 -37.04 28.65 -10.83
N THR A 5 -37.85 27.75 -11.40
CA THR A 5 -38.59 26.74 -10.66
C THR A 5 -37.62 26.00 -9.73
N GLN A 6 -37.72 26.24 -8.42
CA GLN A 6 -36.94 25.50 -7.43
C GLN A 6 -37.23 24.01 -7.62
N CYS A 7 -36.18 23.22 -7.83
CA CYS A 7 -36.27 21.76 -7.83
C CYS A 7 -36.94 21.31 -6.51
N PRO A 8 -38.04 20.53 -6.53
CA PRO A 8 -38.73 20.10 -5.32
C PRO A 8 -37.90 19.11 -4.48
N PHE A 9 -36.81 18.56 -5.04
CA PHE A 9 -35.91 17.66 -4.35
C PHE A 9 -34.69 18.44 -3.83
N LYS A 10 -34.61 18.57 -2.50
CA LYS A 10 -33.44 19.17 -1.80
C LYS A 10 -32.33 18.15 -1.51
N HIS A 11 -32.50 16.89 -1.94
CA HIS A 11 -31.56 15.80 -1.70
C HIS A 11 -31.74 14.69 -2.76
N ALA A 12 -30.69 13.91 -3.00
CA ALA A 12 -30.68 12.70 -3.81
C ALA A 12 -30.34 11.48 -2.93
N ALA A 13 -30.36 10.25 -3.49
CA ALA A 13 -29.91 9.07 -2.76
C ALA A 13 -28.46 9.26 -2.26
N GLY A 14 -28.23 9.07 -0.96
CA GLY A 14 -26.95 9.33 -0.31
C GLY A 14 -26.69 10.81 0.06
N GLY A 15 -27.57 11.74 -0.31
CA GLY A 15 -27.54 13.13 0.15
C GLY A 15 -28.26 13.32 1.50
N GLY A 16 -27.89 14.37 2.23
CA GLY A 16 -28.41 14.66 3.58
C GLY A 16 -27.56 14.04 4.70
N THR A 17 -27.99 14.22 5.94
CA THR A 17 -27.29 13.73 7.14
C THR A 17 -27.22 12.20 7.14
N THR A 18 -26.02 11.66 7.35
CA THR A 18 -25.70 10.23 7.39
C THR A 18 -25.49 9.73 8.83
N ASN A 19 -25.42 8.41 9.03
CA ASN A 19 -25.09 7.83 10.34
C ASN A 19 -23.76 8.34 10.91
N ARG A 20 -22.78 8.64 10.04
CA ARG A 20 -21.47 9.14 10.48
C ARG A 20 -21.51 10.58 10.97
N ASP A 21 -22.49 11.36 10.56
CA ASP A 21 -22.68 12.72 11.09
C ASP A 21 -23.22 12.68 12.52
N TRP A 22 -24.11 11.72 12.82
CA TRP A 22 -24.63 11.48 14.17
C TRP A 22 -23.62 10.77 15.08
N TRP A 23 -22.88 9.80 14.52
CA TRP A 23 -21.91 8.97 15.24
C TRP A 23 -20.54 8.94 14.52
N PRO A 24 -19.74 10.01 14.63
CA PRO A 24 -18.44 10.10 13.93
C PRO A 24 -17.42 9.02 14.32
N GLN A 25 -17.56 8.46 15.52
CA GLN A 25 -16.72 7.39 16.06
C GLN A 25 -17.27 5.98 15.80
N GLN A 26 -18.32 5.85 14.98
CA GLN A 26 -18.84 4.54 14.61
C GLN A 26 -17.81 3.75 13.78
N LEU A 27 -17.64 2.47 14.11
CA LEU A 27 -16.73 1.55 13.43
C LEU A 27 -17.07 1.40 11.94
N ARG A 28 -16.04 1.42 11.08
CA ARG A 28 -16.17 1.44 9.62
C ARG A 28 -16.08 0.03 8.99
N LEU A 29 -17.18 -0.71 9.01
CA LEU A 29 -17.23 -2.05 8.39
C LEU A 29 -17.30 -2.03 6.87
N ASP A 30 -17.67 -0.89 6.28
CA ASP A 30 -17.70 -0.69 4.83
C ASP A 30 -16.32 -0.91 4.19
N LEU A 31 -15.23 -0.69 4.95
CA LEU A 31 -13.85 -1.02 4.53
C LEU A 31 -13.65 -2.52 4.21
N LEU A 32 -14.46 -3.40 4.81
CA LEU A 32 -14.41 -4.85 4.59
C LEU A 32 -15.34 -5.32 3.46
N SER A 33 -16.00 -4.38 2.78
CA SER A 33 -16.86 -4.65 1.61
C SER A 33 -16.34 -3.99 0.34
N GLN A 34 -15.19 -3.30 0.42
CA GLN A 34 -14.59 -2.64 -0.73
C GLN A 34 -14.07 -3.63 -1.76
N HIS A 35 -14.01 -3.18 -3.01
CA HIS A 35 -13.55 -3.96 -4.16
C HIS A 35 -14.26 -5.31 -4.32
N SER A 36 -15.53 -5.34 -3.91
CA SER A 36 -16.38 -6.53 -4.04
C SER A 36 -16.68 -6.86 -5.50
N GLU A 37 -17.16 -8.07 -5.75
CA GLU A 37 -17.66 -8.49 -7.05
C GLU A 37 -18.84 -7.64 -7.56
N ARG A 38 -19.49 -6.86 -6.68
CA ARG A 38 -20.64 -6.01 -7.03
C ARG A 38 -20.23 -4.70 -7.69
N SER A 39 -19.06 -4.16 -7.39
CA SER A 39 -18.54 -2.95 -8.06
C SER A 39 -17.66 -3.26 -9.27
N ASN A 40 -17.26 -4.52 -9.46
CA ASN A 40 -16.44 -4.95 -10.58
C ASN A 40 -17.27 -5.24 -11.85
N PRO A 41 -17.12 -4.47 -12.94
CA PRO A 41 -17.86 -4.65 -14.18
C PRO A 41 -17.37 -5.82 -15.04
N LEU A 42 -16.22 -6.44 -14.74
CA LEU A 42 -15.66 -7.54 -15.54
C LEU A 42 -16.27 -8.91 -15.20
N GLY A 43 -16.97 -8.99 -14.07
CA GLY A 43 -17.63 -10.20 -13.60
C GLY A 43 -16.68 -11.26 -13.02
N PRO A 44 -17.22 -12.24 -12.28
CA PRO A 44 -16.43 -13.20 -11.51
C PRO A 44 -15.63 -14.20 -12.35
N GLY A 45 -15.91 -14.31 -13.66
CA GLY A 45 -15.21 -15.23 -14.56
C GLY A 45 -13.99 -14.61 -15.28
N PHE A 46 -13.74 -13.31 -15.12
CA PHE A 46 -12.60 -12.66 -15.78
C PHE A 46 -11.28 -13.01 -15.07
N ASN A 47 -10.26 -13.39 -15.85
CA ASN A 47 -8.90 -13.63 -15.37
C ASN A 47 -7.94 -12.67 -16.10
N TYR A 48 -7.41 -11.69 -15.38
CA TYR A 48 -6.50 -10.68 -15.95
C TYR A 48 -5.19 -11.29 -16.45
N ARG A 49 -4.65 -12.30 -15.76
CA ARG A 49 -3.40 -12.97 -16.17
C ARG A 49 -3.55 -13.66 -17.52
N GLU A 50 -4.69 -14.31 -17.76
CA GLU A 50 -5.00 -14.87 -19.07
C GLU A 50 -5.21 -13.81 -20.15
N ALA A 51 -5.87 -12.69 -19.82
CA ALA A 51 -6.08 -11.58 -20.74
C ALA A 51 -4.73 -10.93 -21.13
N PHE A 52 -3.87 -10.66 -20.14
CA PHE A 52 -2.55 -10.06 -20.35
C PHE A 52 -1.62 -10.96 -21.17
N ARG A 53 -1.66 -12.29 -21.00
CA ARG A 53 -0.86 -13.21 -21.84
C ARG A 53 -1.23 -13.17 -23.32
N LYS A 54 -2.44 -12.71 -23.66
CA LYS A 54 -2.91 -12.55 -25.04
C LYS A 54 -2.57 -11.17 -25.62
N LEU A 55 -2.05 -10.25 -24.80
CA LEU A 55 -1.64 -8.93 -25.23
C LEU A 55 -0.47 -9.02 -26.21
N ASP A 56 -0.58 -8.33 -27.34
CA ASP A 56 0.60 -8.04 -28.16
C ASP A 56 1.44 -6.96 -27.46
N PHE A 57 2.34 -7.43 -26.59
CA PHE A 57 3.15 -6.57 -25.75
C PHE A 57 4.06 -5.64 -26.57
N GLN A 58 4.60 -6.13 -27.70
CA GLN A 58 5.48 -5.32 -28.55
C GLN A 58 4.70 -4.28 -29.34
N ALA A 59 3.50 -4.60 -29.84
CA ALA A 59 2.64 -3.62 -30.48
C ALA A 59 2.21 -2.53 -29.49
N LEU A 60 1.87 -2.88 -28.24
CA LEU A 60 1.56 -1.91 -27.19
C LEU A 60 2.75 -0.96 -26.95
N LYS A 61 3.95 -1.53 -26.81
CA LYS A 61 5.18 -0.77 -26.61
C LYS A 61 5.44 0.19 -27.77
N GLU A 62 5.24 -0.26 -29.01
CA GLU A 62 5.44 0.55 -30.20
C GLU A 62 4.41 1.69 -30.33
N ASP A 63 3.15 1.45 -30.00
CA ASP A 63 2.15 2.53 -29.98
C ASP A 63 2.45 3.57 -28.90
N LEU A 64 2.95 3.14 -27.72
CA LEU A 64 3.40 4.05 -26.68
C LEU A 64 4.60 4.88 -27.13
N ARG A 65 5.57 4.28 -27.85
CA ARG A 65 6.70 5.03 -28.44
C ARG A 65 6.23 6.12 -29.40
N LYS A 66 5.26 5.81 -30.25
CA LYS A 66 4.66 6.80 -31.16
C LYS A 66 3.97 7.92 -30.40
N LEU A 67 3.15 7.57 -29.41
CA LEU A 67 2.45 8.53 -28.56
C LEU A 67 3.41 9.53 -27.90
N MET A 68 4.64 9.12 -27.56
CA MET A 68 5.62 10.03 -26.94
C MET A 68 5.84 11.32 -27.73
N THR A 69 5.72 11.29 -29.06
CA THR A 69 5.99 12.45 -29.94
C THR A 69 4.77 12.89 -30.75
N ASP A 70 3.60 12.27 -30.53
CA ASP A 70 2.33 12.61 -31.18
C ASP A 70 1.61 13.71 -30.39
N SER A 71 2.15 14.93 -30.47
CA SER A 71 1.65 16.10 -29.72
C SER A 71 0.19 16.43 -30.08
N GLN A 72 -0.65 16.51 -29.06
CA GLN A 72 -2.07 16.82 -29.18
C GLN A 72 -2.32 18.31 -28.92
N GLU A 73 -3.11 18.96 -29.78
CA GLU A 73 -3.39 20.41 -29.68
C GLU A 73 -4.04 20.82 -28.35
N TRP A 74 -4.86 19.94 -27.76
CA TRP A 74 -5.53 20.20 -26.49
C TRP A 74 -4.58 20.15 -25.29
N TRP A 75 -3.40 19.55 -25.43
CA TRP A 75 -2.35 19.55 -24.42
C TRP A 75 -0.96 19.37 -25.06
N PRO A 76 -0.36 20.41 -25.68
CA PRO A 76 0.87 20.26 -26.45
C PRO A 76 2.04 19.69 -25.65
N ALA A 77 2.83 18.81 -26.26
CA ALA A 77 4.01 18.23 -25.62
C ALA A 77 5.14 19.26 -25.48
N ASP A 78 5.68 19.41 -24.26
CA ASP A 78 6.93 20.15 -24.04
C ASP A 78 8.05 19.52 -24.88
N PHE A 79 8.85 20.34 -25.55
CA PHE A 79 9.97 19.89 -26.38
C PHE A 79 9.56 18.90 -27.50
N GLY A 80 8.26 18.84 -27.83
CA GLY A 80 7.72 17.85 -28.76
C GLY A 80 7.70 16.42 -28.23
N HIS A 81 7.86 16.20 -26.92
CA HIS A 81 7.94 14.86 -26.33
C HIS A 81 7.24 14.74 -24.97
N TYR A 82 6.20 13.90 -24.84
CA TYR A 82 5.47 13.67 -23.58
C TYR A 82 6.19 12.80 -22.55
N GLY A 83 7.30 12.17 -22.92
CA GLY A 83 8.07 11.28 -22.04
C GLY A 83 8.24 11.77 -20.61
N PRO A 84 8.73 13.00 -20.36
CA PRO A 84 8.89 13.49 -18.99
C PRO A 84 7.58 13.58 -18.20
N LEU A 85 6.47 13.97 -18.85
CA LEU A 85 5.14 13.97 -18.23
C LEU A 85 4.70 12.56 -17.85
N PHE A 86 4.97 11.56 -18.69
CA PHE A 86 4.63 10.16 -18.38
C PHE A 86 5.54 9.53 -17.33
N VAL A 87 6.82 9.93 -17.25
CA VAL A 87 7.71 9.54 -16.14
C VAL A 87 7.16 10.09 -14.83
N ARG A 88 6.76 11.36 -14.78
CA ARG A 88 6.09 11.95 -13.61
C ARG A 88 4.80 11.18 -13.27
N MET A 89 3.96 10.87 -14.26
CA MET A 89 2.71 10.14 -14.02
C MET A 89 2.96 8.78 -13.35
N ALA A 90 3.91 7.99 -13.86
CA ALA A 90 4.27 6.70 -13.29
C ALA A 90 4.94 6.85 -11.90
N TRP A 91 5.83 7.83 -11.73
CA TRP A 91 6.43 8.19 -10.44
C TRP A 91 5.34 8.49 -9.40
N HIS A 92 4.40 9.37 -9.70
CA HIS A 92 3.32 9.74 -8.76
C HIS A 92 2.34 8.58 -8.51
N SER A 93 2.15 7.69 -9.49
CA SER A 93 1.30 6.51 -9.29
C SER A 93 1.94 5.56 -8.29
N ALA A 94 3.24 5.27 -8.44
CA ALA A 94 3.96 4.37 -7.56
C ALA A 94 4.40 5.03 -6.23
N GLY A 95 4.54 6.35 -6.25
CA GLY A 95 5.15 7.18 -5.21
C GLY A 95 4.29 7.39 -3.98
N THR A 96 3.05 6.91 -3.93
CA THR A 96 2.19 7.06 -2.73
C THR A 96 2.37 5.94 -1.70
N TYR A 97 3.19 4.93 -2.02
CA TYR A 97 3.38 3.74 -1.19
C TYR A 97 4.04 4.04 0.16
N ARG A 98 3.61 3.35 1.21
CA ARG A 98 4.27 3.36 2.53
C ARG A 98 4.61 1.95 2.98
N ILE A 99 5.85 1.73 3.42
CA ILE A 99 6.27 0.43 3.95
C ILE A 99 5.63 0.09 5.31
N GLY A 100 5.27 1.12 6.07
CA GLY A 100 4.70 1.00 7.41
C GLY A 100 3.40 0.19 7.46
N ASP A 101 2.55 0.30 6.44
CA ASP A 101 1.30 -0.44 6.34
C ASP A 101 1.07 -1.13 4.99
N GLY A 102 1.94 -0.91 4.00
CA GLY A 102 1.85 -1.54 2.67
C GLY A 102 0.72 -0.96 1.81
N ARG A 103 0.22 0.25 2.13
CA ARG A 103 -0.83 0.96 1.37
C ARG A 103 -0.24 1.98 0.40
N GLY A 104 -1.07 2.48 -0.50
CA GLY A 104 -0.64 3.33 -1.62
C GLY A 104 0.06 2.52 -2.72
N GLY A 105 0.78 3.21 -3.60
CA GLY A 105 1.49 2.59 -4.71
C GLY A 105 0.68 2.46 -6.00
N GLY A 106 1.30 1.88 -7.02
CA GLY A 106 0.75 1.78 -8.38
C GLY A 106 -0.07 0.52 -8.64
N GLY A 107 -0.10 -0.43 -7.69
CA GLY A 107 -0.61 -1.78 -7.84
C GLY A 107 -2.10 -1.92 -8.09
N ARG A 108 -2.88 -0.85 -7.85
CA ARG A 108 -4.35 -0.81 -8.01
C ARG A 108 -4.84 0.23 -9.02
N GLY A 109 -3.96 1.05 -9.59
CA GLY A 109 -4.32 2.12 -10.52
C GLY A 109 -5.14 3.26 -9.88
N GLN A 110 -5.00 3.47 -8.57
CA GLN A 110 -5.81 4.39 -7.76
C GLN A 110 -5.62 5.88 -8.11
N GLN A 111 -4.56 6.24 -8.84
CA GLN A 111 -4.38 7.62 -9.35
C GLN A 111 -5.55 8.08 -10.27
N ARG A 112 -6.42 7.16 -10.72
CA ARG A 112 -7.64 7.46 -11.48
C ARG A 112 -8.81 7.91 -10.62
N PHE A 113 -8.78 7.69 -9.31
CA PHE A 113 -9.88 7.94 -8.40
C PHE A 113 -9.53 8.96 -7.32
N ALA A 114 -10.55 9.51 -6.67
CA ALA A 114 -10.38 10.34 -5.50
C ALA A 114 -9.71 9.57 -4.35
N PRO A 115 -8.91 10.24 -3.48
CA PRO A 115 -8.52 11.63 -3.59
C PRO A 115 -7.33 11.86 -4.55
N LEU A 116 -6.63 10.79 -4.97
CA LEU A 116 -5.36 10.88 -5.69
C LEU A 116 -5.50 11.57 -7.05
N ASN A 117 -6.62 11.41 -7.75
CA ASN A 117 -6.86 12.07 -9.03
C ASN A 117 -6.91 13.61 -8.93
N SER A 118 -7.01 14.15 -7.72
CA SER A 118 -7.26 15.56 -7.41
C SER A 118 -6.29 16.15 -6.38
N TRP A 119 -5.28 15.39 -5.95
CA TRP A 119 -4.22 15.93 -5.11
C TRP A 119 -3.48 17.10 -5.81
N PRO A 120 -3.09 18.16 -5.07
CA PRO A 120 -2.29 19.26 -5.61
C PRO A 120 -1.02 18.80 -6.34
N ASP A 121 -0.35 17.76 -5.83
CA ASP A 121 0.88 17.26 -6.47
C ASP A 121 0.59 16.45 -7.74
N ASN A 122 -0.68 16.14 -8.03
CA ASN A 122 -1.11 15.41 -9.23
C ASN A 122 -1.74 16.31 -10.30
N VAL A 123 -1.61 17.64 -10.16
CA VAL A 123 -2.07 18.61 -11.18
C VAL A 123 -1.54 18.21 -12.56
N SER A 124 -2.42 18.31 -13.55
CA SER A 124 -2.18 17.97 -14.96
C SER A 124 -1.97 16.47 -15.28
N LEU A 125 -1.91 15.58 -14.28
CA LEU A 125 -1.83 14.14 -14.54
C LEU A 125 -3.16 13.55 -15.03
N ASP A 126 -4.28 14.27 -14.85
CA ASP A 126 -5.54 13.99 -15.55
C ASP A 126 -5.36 14.07 -17.08
N LYS A 127 -4.59 15.04 -17.59
CA LYS A 127 -4.23 15.13 -19.02
C LYS A 127 -3.30 13.99 -19.43
N ALA A 128 -2.31 13.66 -18.61
CA ALA A 128 -1.40 12.53 -18.86
C ALA A 128 -2.18 11.21 -19.02
N ARG A 129 -3.10 10.90 -18.09
CA ARG A 129 -3.95 9.71 -18.20
C ARG A 129 -4.89 9.78 -19.40
N ARG A 130 -5.40 10.96 -19.75
CA ARG A 130 -6.27 11.16 -20.92
C ARG A 130 -5.55 10.91 -22.24
N LEU A 131 -4.27 11.28 -22.37
CA LEU A 131 -3.43 10.96 -23.53
C LEU A 131 -3.30 9.44 -23.77
N LEU A 132 -3.38 8.63 -22.70
CA LEU A 132 -3.30 7.17 -22.78
C LEU A 132 -4.62 6.47 -23.08
N TRP A 133 -5.75 7.19 -23.03
CA TRP A 133 -7.06 6.59 -23.26
C TRP A 133 -7.16 5.87 -24.63
N PRO A 134 -6.71 6.43 -25.76
CA PRO A 134 -6.74 5.73 -27.04
C PRO A 134 -5.97 4.39 -27.02
N ILE A 135 -4.86 4.32 -26.28
CA ILE A 135 -4.09 3.09 -26.09
C ILE A 135 -4.90 2.09 -25.25
N LYS A 136 -5.43 2.50 -24.09
CA LYS A 136 -6.28 1.64 -23.25
C LYS A 136 -7.49 1.13 -24.03
N GLN A 137 -8.11 1.99 -24.85
CA GLN A 137 -9.25 1.64 -25.69
C GLN A 137 -8.88 0.59 -26.74
N LYS A 138 -7.72 0.73 -27.40
CA LYS A 138 -7.21 -0.21 -28.41
C LYS A 138 -6.96 -1.61 -27.83
N TYR A 139 -6.34 -1.70 -26.65
CA TYR A 139 -5.92 -2.97 -26.05
C TYR A 139 -6.93 -3.56 -25.05
N GLY A 140 -7.99 -2.82 -24.71
CA GLY A 140 -9.11 -3.32 -23.91
C GLY A 140 -8.67 -3.91 -22.57
N GLN A 141 -9.22 -5.07 -22.21
CA GLN A 141 -8.94 -5.73 -20.92
C GLN A 141 -7.64 -6.55 -20.90
N ALA A 142 -6.89 -6.60 -22.01
CA ALA A 142 -5.58 -7.26 -22.05
C ALA A 142 -4.48 -6.44 -21.36
N ILE A 143 -4.74 -5.15 -21.06
CA ILE A 143 -3.89 -4.29 -20.25
C ILE A 143 -4.75 -3.49 -19.28
N SER A 144 -4.45 -3.55 -17.99
CA SER A 144 -5.11 -2.74 -16.97
C SER A 144 -4.59 -1.29 -17.02
N TRP A 145 -5.34 -0.34 -16.46
CA TRP A 145 -4.81 1.00 -16.24
C TRP A 145 -3.63 1.00 -15.28
N ALA A 146 -3.67 0.17 -14.24
CA ALA A 146 -2.59 0.03 -13.28
C ALA A 146 -1.25 -0.35 -13.96
N ASP A 147 -1.26 -1.35 -14.86
CA ASP A 147 -0.07 -1.70 -15.64
C ASP A 147 0.26 -0.67 -16.71
N LEU A 148 -0.74 -0.13 -17.42
CA LEU A 148 -0.52 0.83 -18.50
C LEU A 148 0.18 2.10 -18.03
N ILE A 149 -0.22 2.64 -16.87
CA ILE A 149 0.39 3.86 -16.30
C ILE A 149 1.88 3.64 -16.04
N ILE A 150 2.22 2.54 -15.36
CA ILE A 150 3.61 2.21 -15.03
C ILE A 150 4.41 1.89 -16.29
N PHE A 151 3.87 1.07 -17.19
CA PHE A 151 4.56 0.68 -18.41
C PHE A 151 4.84 1.88 -19.31
N THR A 152 3.92 2.85 -19.39
CA THR A 152 4.14 4.09 -20.14
C THR A 152 5.35 4.86 -19.60
N GLY A 153 5.53 4.94 -18.27
CA GLY A 153 6.72 5.54 -17.67
C GLY A 153 8.01 4.82 -18.05
N ASN A 154 8.00 3.48 -18.06
CA ASN A 154 9.14 2.68 -18.54
C ASN A 154 9.46 2.96 -20.02
N VAL A 155 8.44 2.95 -20.89
CA VAL A 155 8.64 3.20 -22.33
C VAL A 155 9.14 4.62 -22.58
N ALA A 156 8.64 5.60 -21.82
CA ALA A 156 9.13 6.98 -21.87
C ALA A 156 10.62 7.09 -21.52
N LEU A 157 11.07 6.41 -20.46
CA LEU A 157 12.49 6.36 -20.09
C LEU A 157 13.32 5.75 -21.23
N GLU A 158 12.84 4.66 -21.84
CA GLU A 158 13.53 4.02 -22.97
C GLU A 158 13.62 4.91 -24.20
N THR A 159 12.56 5.62 -24.58
CA THR A 159 12.59 6.52 -25.75
C THR A 159 13.50 7.72 -25.54
N MET A 160 13.72 8.10 -24.29
CA MET A 160 14.68 9.14 -23.90
C MET A 160 16.08 8.59 -23.63
N GLY A 161 16.36 7.30 -23.88
CA GLY A 161 17.71 6.73 -23.86
C GLY A 161 18.12 6.00 -22.58
N VAL A 162 17.20 5.76 -21.65
CA VAL A 162 17.47 4.92 -20.46
C VAL A 162 17.24 3.46 -20.81
N LYS A 163 18.27 2.63 -20.63
CA LYS A 163 18.07 1.19 -20.54
C LYS A 163 17.48 0.84 -19.17
N THR A 164 16.17 0.59 -19.12
CA THR A 164 15.50 0.20 -17.87
C THR A 164 15.94 -1.21 -17.43
N PHE A 165 15.78 -1.50 -16.14
CA PHE A 165 16.11 -2.83 -15.60
C PHE A 165 15.15 -3.92 -16.11
N GLY A 166 13.90 -3.54 -16.38
CA GLY A 166 12.85 -4.36 -16.97
C GLY A 166 11.45 -3.92 -16.52
N PHE A 167 10.43 -4.73 -16.82
CA PHE A 167 9.04 -4.49 -16.48
C PHE A 167 8.28 -5.81 -16.23
N GLY A 168 7.45 -5.83 -15.18
CA GLY A 168 6.46 -6.87 -14.93
C GLY A 168 5.05 -6.31 -14.85
N GLY A 169 4.14 -6.83 -15.67
CA GLY A 169 2.70 -6.62 -15.56
C GLY A 169 2.06 -7.57 -14.53
N GLY A 170 0.74 -7.48 -14.37
CA GLY A 170 -0.03 -8.30 -13.42
C GLY A 170 -0.78 -7.50 -12.35
N ARG A 171 -0.83 -6.17 -12.48
CA ARG A 171 -1.66 -5.30 -11.63
C ARG A 171 -3.09 -5.32 -12.16
N GLU A 172 -4.03 -5.73 -11.33
CA GLU A 172 -5.45 -5.70 -11.70
C GLU A 172 -6.04 -4.32 -11.41
N ASP A 173 -6.96 -3.86 -12.26
CA ASP A 173 -7.68 -2.61 -12.02
C ASP A 173 -8.66 -2.77 -10.86
N THR A 174 -8.79 -1.69 -10.09
CA THR A 174 -9.88 -1.48 -9.12
C THR A 174 -10.95 -0.55 -9.69
N TRP A 175 -12.12 -0.53 -9.05
CA TRP A 175 -13.34 0.09 -9.59
C TRP A 175 -13.95 1.16 -8.68
N GLU A 176 -13.34 1.40 -7.53
CA GLU A 176 -13.77 2.35 -6.52
C GLU A 176 -12.54 2.91 -5.78
N PRO A 177 -12.64 4.07 -5.13
CA PRO A 177 -11.53 4.64 -4.37
C PRO A 177 -11.20 3.81 -3.12
N ASP A 178 -9.91 3.66 -2.84
CA ASP A 178 -9.41 3.05 -1.60
C ASP A 178 -9.76 3.96 -0.39
N GLN A 179 -10.69 3.51 0.46
CA GLN A 179 -11.14 4.24 1.67
C GLN A 179 -10.40 3.77 2.92
N ASP A 180 -9.56 2.75 2.75
CA ASP A 180 -8.76 2.06 3.75
C ASP A 180 -7.40 2.74 3.99
N VAL A 181 -7.07 3.82 3.27
CA VAL A 181 -5.79 4.54 3.42
C VAL A 181 -5.93 5.76 4.32
N TYR A 182 -5.18 5.78 5.42
CA TYR A 182 -4.99 6.98 6.25
C TYR A 182 -3.89 7.87 5.64
N TRP A 183 -4.31 8.87 4.85
CA TRP A 183 -3.43 9.88 4.25
C TRP A 183 -3.01 11.02 5.21
N GLY A 184 -3.64 11.08 6.39
CA GLY A 184 -3.54 12.16 7.37
C GLY A 184 -4.91 12.59 7.85
N ALA A 185 -4.95 13.42 8.90
CA ALA A 185 -6.20 13.90 9.50
C ALA A 185 -6.50 15.38 9.19
N GLU A 186 -5.62 16.05 8.43
CA GLU A 186 -5.82 17.42 7.95
C GLU A 186 -7.15 17.57 7.18
N LYS A 187 -7.70 18.79 7.19
CA LYS A 187 -8.95 19.15 6.50
C LYS A 187 -8.74 20.12 5.33
N THR A 188 -7.48 20.46 5.08
CA THR A 188 -7.02 21.43 4.09
C THR A 188 -5.92 20.78 3.26
N TRP A 189 -5.84 21.15 1.99
CA TRP A 189 -4.76 20.69 1.13
C TRP A 189 -3.45 21.37 1.51
N LEU A 190 -2.33 20.67 1.33
CA LEU A 190 -0.99 21.13 1.68
C LEU A 190 -0.79 21.43 3.19
N GLY A 191 -1.73 21.05 4.05
CA GLY A 191 -1.57 21.13 5.50
C GLY A 191 -0.52 20.14 6.03
N GLY A 192 0.29 20.60 6.98
CA GLY A 192 1.30 19.81 7.71
C GLY A 192 1.18 19.93 9.23
N ASP A 193 0.28 20.76 9.74
CA ASP A 193 0.09 21.09 11.15
C ASP A 193 -0.35 19.89 12.01
N VAL A 194 -1.17 18.97 11.48
CA VAL A 194 -1.62 17.80 12.24
C VAL A 194 -0.54 16.73 12.33
N ARG A 195 0.04 16.33 11.18
CA ARG A 195 1.06 15.27 11.11
C ARG A 195 2.37 15.59 11.80
N TYR A 196 2.71 16.87 11.98
CA TYR A 196 3.87 17.32 12.75
C TYR A 196 3.50 17.97 14.10
N ARG A 197 2.19 18.03 14.44
CA ARG A 197 1.57 18.75 15.58
C ARG A 197 1.72 20.28 15.55
N HIS A 198 2.57 20.78 14.66
CA HIS A 198 2.85 22.17 14.33
C HIS A 198 3.26 22.19 12.85
N GLY A 199 2.99 23.26 12.12
CA GLY A 199 3.32 23.38 10.71
C GLY A 199 2.30 24.21 9.96
N SER A 200 2.34 24.15 8.62
CA SER A 200 1.38 24.83 7.76
C SER A 200 -0.07 24.39 8.05
N PRO A 201 -1.03 25.32 8.21
CA PRO A 201 -2.45 24.98 8.29
C PRO A 201 -3.03 24.55 6.92
N GLY A 202 -2.25 24.63 5.85
CA GLY A 202 -2.69 24.34 4.48
C GLY A 202 -3.59 25.42 3.89
N VAL A 203 -4.05 25.14 2.67
CA VAL A 203 -4.87 26.04 1.86
C VAL A 203 -6.31 25.54 1.80
N GLU A 204 -7.25 26.44 2.09
CA GLU A 204 -8.68 26.22 1.89
C GLU A 204 -9.09 26.60 0.46
N GLY A 205 -10.01 25.83 -0.12
CA GLY A 205 -10.61 26.12 -1.43
C GLY A 205 -10.33 25.05 -2.49
N GLU A 206 -10.78 25.36 -3.70
CA GLU A 206 -10.61 24.53 -4.90
C GLU A 206 -9.46 25.06 -5.75
N GLY A 207 -8.85 24.21 -6.58
CA GLY A 207 -7.75 24.60 -7.46
C GLY A 207 -6.43 24.85 -6.71
N VAL A 208 -6.24 24.20 -5.55
CA VAL A 208 -5.01 24.33 -4.75
C VAL A 208 -3.83 23.71 -5.50
N VAL A 209 -2.84 24.54 -5.82
CA VAL A 209 -1.61 24.16 -6.55
C VAL A 209 -0.35 24.42 -5.74
N VAL A 210 -0.31 25.55 -5.02
CA VAL A 210 0.81 26.00 -4.19
C VAL A 210 0.31 26.22 -2.77
N SER A 211 1.18 26.08 -1.77
CA SER A 211 0.84 26.51 -0.40
C SER A 211 0.90 28.03 -0.30
N ASP A 212 0.17 28.60 0.66
CA ASP A 212 0.27 30.02 1.03
C ASP A 212 1.27 30.25 2.17
N ASP A 213 2.19 29.28 2.37
CA ASP A 213 3.17 29.29 3.43
C ASP A 213 4.12 30.49 3.32
N THR A 214 4.25 31.23 4.41
CA THR A 214 5.29 32.24 4.53
C THR A 214 6.55 31.61 5.10
N ALA A 215 7.65 31.65 4.35
CA ALA A 215 8.98 31.30 4.85
C ALA A 215 9.39 32.25 6.00
N ASP A 216 9.01 31.93 7.22
CA ASP A 216 9.27 32.73 8.42
C ASP A 216 10.57 32.31 9.15
N GLY A 217 11.24 31.28 8.61
CA GLY A 217 12.48 30.72 9.14
C GLY A 217 12.31 29.90 10.42
N ARG A 218 11.09 29.69 10.91
CA ARG A 218 10.84 28.88 12.10
C ARG A 218 10.83 27.41 11.75
N VAL A 219 11.52 26.62 12.56
CA VAL A 219 11.56 25.16 12.42
C VAL A 219 10.86 24.55 13.62
N HIS A 220 9.81 23.77 13.39
CA HIS A 220 9.15 22.98 14.42
C HIS A 220 9.68 21.54 14.45
N SER A 221 9.13 20.71 15.35
CA SER A 221 9.44 19.27 15.38
C SER A 221 9.18 18.64 14.00
N ARG A 222 10.19 17.98 13.43
CA ARG A 222 10.07 17.24 12.15
C ARG A 222 9.85 15.75 12.37
N VAL A 223 9.23 15.37 13.49
CA VAL A 223 8.82 13.99 13.76
C VAL A 223 7.48 13.72 13.08
N LEU A 224 7.52 13.13 11.88
CA LEU A 224 6.34 12.84 11.07
C LEU A 224 5.47 11.74 11.73
N GLU A 225 4.16 11.94 11.78
CA GLU A 225 3.20 10.95 12.28
C GLU A 225 3.32 9.61 11.53
N ASN A 226 3.34 8.49 12.25
CA ASN A 226 3.27 7.16 11.63
C ASN A 226 1.83 6.80 11.25
N PRO A 227 1.58 6.13 10.11
CA PRO A 227 2.55 5.62 9.12
C PRO A 227 2.69 6.53 7.88
N LEU A 228 2.47 7.85 8.02
CA LEU A 228 2.53 8.78 6.89
C LEU A 228 3.93 8.84 6.29
N ALA A 229 4.03 9.06 4.99
CA ALA A 229 5.31 9.16 4.26
C ALA A 229 5.39 10.41 3.37
N ALA A 230 4.54 11.42 3.64
CA ALA A 230 4.57 12.71 2.97
C ALA A 230 4.52 13.85 4.01
N VAL A 231 5.20 14.96 3.75
CA VAL A 231 5.31 16.08 4.70
C VAL A 231 4.08 16.98 4.73
N GLN A 232 3.20 16.91 3.73
CA GLN A 232 1.96 17.67 3.65
C GLN A 232 0.86 16.83 3.02
N MET A 233 -0.39 17.12 3.37
CA MET A 233 -1.56 16.47 2.76
C MET A 233 -1.63 16.82 1.27
N GLY A 234 -1.75 15.82 0.40
CA GLY A 234 -1.85 16.04 -1.04
C GLY A 234 -0.50 16.11 -1.78
N LEU A 235 0.63 15.96 -1.09
CA LEU A 235 1.96 15.75 -1.69
C LEU A 235 2.32 14.26 -1.78
N ILE A 236 3.17 13.91 -2.74
CA ILE A 236 3.72 12.56 -2.84
C ILE A 236 4.79 12.34 -1.75
N TYR A 237 5.78 13.24 -1.62
CA TYR A 237 6.88 13.11 -0.64
C TYR A 237 7.09 14.39 0.17
N VAL A 238 7.73 15.39 -0.43
CA VAL A 238 8.24 16.60 0.24
C VAL A 238 7.77 17.85 -0.50
N ASN A 239 7.81 18.99 0.18
CA ASN A 239 7.57 20.28 -0.44
C ASN A 239 8.77 20.69 -1.33
N PRO A 240 8.57 20.96 -2.63
CA PRO A 240 9.66 21.29 -3.55
C PRO A 240 10.33 22.65 -3.27
N GLU A 241 9.62 23.56 -2.60
CA GLU A 241 10.16 24.87 -2.18
C GLU A 241 11.00 24.75 -0.90
N GLY A 242 10.86 23.65 -0.16
CA GLY A 242 11.48 23.37 1.13
C GLY A 242 10.48 23.31 2.28
N PRO A 243 10.88 22.90 3.49
CA PRO A 243 9.96 22.62 4.59
C PRO A 243 9.14 23.86 4.96
N ASP A 244 7.81 23.74 4.94
CA ASP A 244 6.87 24.84 5.22
C ASP A 244 7.13 26.08 4.34
N GLY A 245 7.54 25.86 3.09
CA GLY A 245 7.89 26.91 2.12
C GLY A 245 9.26 27.56 2.35
N ASN A 246 10.01 27.17 3.38
CA ASN A 246 11.35 27.71 3.67
C ASN A 246 12.40 27.12 2.72
N PRO A 247 13.07 27.93 1.86
CA PRO A 247 14.03 27.44 0.88
C PRO A 247 15.40 27.11 1.50
N ASP A 248 15.40 26.16 2.43
CA ASP A 248 16.59 25.58 3.08
C ASP A 248 16.84 24.16 2.55
N PRO A 249 17.88 23.97 1.71
CA PRO A 249 18.22 22.66 1.16
C PRO A 249 18.63 21.61 2.21
N VAL A 250 19.22 22.03 3.34
CA VAL A 250 19.67 21.10 4.39
C VAL A 250 18.47 20.59 5.18
N LEU A 251 17.51 21.47 5.49
CA LEU A 251 16.26 21.05 6.12
C LEU A 251 15.42 20.18 5.16
N ALA A 252 15.39 20.51 3.86
CA ALA A 252 14.72 19.68 2.86
C ALA A 252 15.32 18.27 2.79
N ALA A 253 16.64 18.11 2.94
CA ALA A 253 17.29 16.80 2.94
C ALA A 253 16.83 15.88 4.07
N HIS A 254 16.55 16.43 5.26
CA HIS A 254 16.00 15.67 6.38
C HIS A 254 14.65 15.05 6.02
N ASP A 255 13.75 15.86 5.45
CA ASP A 255 12.43 15.40 5.04
C ASP A 255 12.47 14.41 3.89
N ILE A 256 13.37 14.64 2.91
CA ILE A 256 13.61 13.70 1.81
C ILE A 256 13.99 12.34 2.38
N ARG A 257 14.96 12.30 3.29
CA ARG A 257 15.43 11.05 3.91
C ARG A 257 14.31 10.32 4.66
N GLU A 258 13.59 11.03 5.51
CA GLU A 258 12.51 10.45 6.32
C GLU A 258 11.40 9.90 5.43
N THR A 259 10.92 10.67 4.45
CA THR A 259 9.82 10.26 3.58
C THR A 259 10.22 9.11 2.66
N PHE A 260 11.39 9.16 2.01
CA PHE A 260 11.87 8.08 1.15
C PHE A 260 12.13 6.79 1.94
N THR A 261 12.67 6.88 3.15
CA THR A 261 12.84 5.71 4.06
C THR A 261 11.49 5.07 4.36
N ARG A 262 10.47 5.87 4.68
CA ARG A 262 9.10 5.37 4.90
C ARG A 262 8.41 4.82 3.65
N MET A 263 8.99 5.07 2.48
CA MET A 263 8.60 4.45 1.21
C MET A 263 9.50 3.28 0.81
N GLY A 264 10.42 2.87 1.68
CA GLY A 264 11.32 1.74 1.47
C GLY A 264 12.46 2.05 0.50
N MET A 265 12.91 3.29 0.41
CA MET A 265 14.09 3.70 -0.36
C MET A 265 15.22 4.12 0.58
N ASP A 266 16.43 3.66 0.30
CA ASP A 266 17.63 4.12 1.01
C ASP A 266 18.20 5.42 0.42
N ASP A 267 19.30 5.93 0.98
CA ASP A 267 19.92 7.18 0.54
C ASP A 267 20.46 7.12 -0.90
N GLU A 268 20.96 5.96 -1.36
CA GLU A 268 21.49 5.79 -2.71
C GLU A 268 20.35 5.74 -3.74
N GLU A 269 19.32 4.95 -3.45
CA GLU A 269 18.10 4.87 -4.25
C GLU A 269 17.41 6.24 -4.33
N THR A 270 17.39 7.00 -3.24
CA THR A 270 16.79 8.35 -3.17
C THR A 270 17.51 9.33 -4.10
N VAL A 271 18.84 9.43 -4.00
CA VAL A 271 19.64 10.30 -4.88
C VAL A 271 19.49 9.87 -6.33
N ALA A 272 19.51 8.56 -6.61
CA ALA A 272 19.37 8.02 -7.96
C ALA A 272 18.00 8.37 -8.57
N LEU A 273 16.91 8.22 -7.80
CA LEU A 273 15.55 8.53 -8.26
C LEU A 273 15.34 10.02 -8.53
N ILE A 274 15.79 10.90 -7.62
CA ILE A 274 15.62 12.35 -7.78
C ILE A 274 16.46 12.84 -8.97
N ALA A 275 17.76 12.56 -8.97
CA ALA A 275 18.64 13.02 -10.05
C ALA A 275 18.27 12.39 -11.40
N GLY A 276 17.87 11.12 -11.41
CA GLY A 276 17.49 10.41 -12.63
C GLY A 276 16.15 10.88 -13.18
N GLY A 277 15.16 11.13 -12.32
CA GLY A 277 13.87 11.69 -12.72
C GLY A 277 14.01 13.13 -13.25
N HIS A 278 14.71 13.99 -12.52
CA HIS A 278 14.92 15.40 -12.89
C HIS A 278 15.99 15.62 -13.97
N THR A 279 16.56 14.55 -14.52
CA THR A 279 17.29 14.61 -15.79
C THR A 279 16.35 14.98 -16.96
N PHE A 280 15.05 14.72 -16.80
CA PHE A 280 14.03 14.89 -17.84
C PHE A 280 13.06 16.04 -17.54
N GLY A 281 12.60 16.69 -18.61
CA GLY A 281 11.47 17.60 -18.60
C GLY A 281 11.69 18.92 -17.85
N LYS A 282 10.60 19.43 -17.31
CA LYS A 282 10.50 20.72 -16.62
C LYS A 282 9.32 20.72 -15.64
N THR A 283 9.28 21.70 -14.76
CA THR A 283 8.08 22.08 -13.99
C THR A 283 7.27 23.15 -14.73
N HIS A 284 6.08 23.50 -14.22
CA HIS A 284 5.21 24.52 -14.85
C HIS A 284 4.60 25.48 -13.83
N GLY A 285 4.84 26.77 -14.03
CA GLY A 285 4.47 27.89 -13.17
C GLY A 285 4.49 29.20 -13.95
N ALA A 286 3.92 29.21 -15.16
CA ALA A 286 3.96 30.34 -16.09
C ALA A 286 3.31 31.64 -15.57
N ALA A 287 2.37 31.52 -14.63
CA ALA A 287 1.64 32.63 -14.02
C ALA A 287 1.08 32.23 -12.64
N PRO A 288 0.59 33.19 -11.83
CA PRO A 288 0.03 32.90 -10.50
C PRO A 288 -1.06 31.82 -10.51
N ALA A 289 -1.12 31.02 -9.45
CA ALA A 289 -2.08 29.92 -9.29
C ALA A 289 -3.55 30.38 -9.28
N THR A 290 -3.82 31.67 -9.09
CA THR A 290 -5.17 32.26 -9.19
C THR A 290 -5.82 32.10 -10.56
N HIS A 291 -5.05 31.71 -11.58
CA HIS A 291 -5.57 31.37 -12.90
C HIS A 291 -6.06 29.92 -13.04
N VAL A 292 -5.77 29.04 -12.07
CA VAL A 292 -6.09 27.62 -12.09
C VAL A 292 -7.43 27.38 -11.40
N GLY A 293 -8.37 26.80 -12.13
CA GLY A 293 -9.69 26.43 -11.62
C GLY A 293 -9.71 25.11 -10.82
N PRO A 294 -10.91 24.63 -10.47
CA PRO A 294 -11.10 23.47 -9.59
C PRO A 294 -10.45 22.18 -10.10
N GLU A 295 -10.00 21.35 -9.16
CA GLU A 295 -9.49 19.99 -9.36
C GLU A 295 -10.57 19.03 -9.92
N PRO A 296 -10.21 17.86 -10.49
CA PRO A 296 -11.17 17.01 -11.20
C PRO A 296 -12.45 16.62 -10.46
N GLU A 297 -12.39 16.41 -9.13
CA GLU A 297 -13.58 16.06 -8.33
C GLU A 297 -14.50 17.26 -8.03
N ALA A 298 -14.02 18.49 -8.22
CA ALA A 298 -14.77 19.73 -8.03
C ALA A 298 -15.07 20.47 -9.35
N ALA A 299 -14.50 20.01 -10.47
CA ALA A 299 -14.68 20.62 -11.78
C ALA A 299 -16.08 20.38 -12.36
N ASP A 300 -16.53 21.32 -13.19
CA ASP A 300 -17.83 21.24 -13.86
C ASP A 300 -17.94 20.01 -14.79
N LEU A 301 -19.17 19.52 -14.99
CA LEU A 301 -19.45 18.29 -15.74
C LEU A 301 -18.93 18.31 -17.19
N GLU A 302 -18.89 19.48 -17.85
CA GLU A 302 -18.35 19.63 -19.19
C GLU A 302 -16.83 19.39 -19.27
N MET A 303 -16.12 19.41 -18.14
CA MET A 303 -14.70 19.05 -18.08
C MET A 303 -14.48 17.54 -18.24
N GLN A 304 -15.53 16.72 -18.15
CA GLN A 304 -15.49 15.29 -18.44
C GLN A 304 -14.36 14.57 -17.68
N GLY A 305 -14.23 14.85 -16.38
CA GLY A 305 -13.22 14.26 -15.50
C GLY A 305 -11.80 14.81 -15.65
N LEU A 306 -11.61 15.90 -16.39
CA LEU A 306 -10.42 16.76 -16.28
C LEU A 306 -10.67 17.85 -15.23
N GLY A 307 -9.60 18.46 -14.73
CA GLY A 307 -9.65 19.58 -13.79
C GLY A 307 -8.61 20.63 -14.08
N TRP A 308 -8.34 21.51 -13.12
CA TRP A 308 -7.28 22.53 -13.15
C TRP A 308 -7.30 23.37 -14.44
N LYS A 309 -8.51 23.80 -14.85
CA LYS A 309 -8.67 24.62 -16.06
C LYS A 309 -7.91 25.92 -15.87
N ASN A 310 -6.94 26.17 -16.73
CA ASN A 310 -6.09 27.35 -16.66
C ASN A 310 -6.65 28.48 -17.55
N SER A 311 -6.88 29.64 -16.95
CA SER A 311 -7.37 30.85 -17.63
C SER A 311 -6.27 31.78 -18.15
N PHE A 312 -5.01 31.52 -17.82
CA PHE A 312 -3.87 32.31 -18.27
C PHE A 312 -3.48 31.95 -19.71
N GLY A 313 -3.37 32.96 -20.58
CA GLY A 313 -2.98 32.79 -21.97
C GLY A 313 -3.83 31.76 -22.69
N THR A 314 -3.19 30.74 -23.27
CA THR A 314 -3.85 29.61 -23.94
C THR A 314 -4.28 28.48 -23.00
N GLY A 315 -3.89 28.55 -21.72
CA GLY A 315 -4.16 27.55 -20.68
C GLY A 315 -3.32 26.27 -20.76
N LYS A 316 -2.38 26.19 -21.70
CA LYS A 316 -1.56 25.00 -22.01
C LYS A 316 -0.27 25.42 -22.72
N GLY A 317 0.61 24.46 -23.04
CA GLY A 317 1.87 24.76 -23.71
C GLY A 317 2.76 25.71 -22.89
N ALA A 318 3.19 26.83 -23.49
CA ALA A 318 4.03 27.83 -22.81
C ALA A 318 3.36 28.49 -21.60
N ASP A 319 2.01 28.47 -21.54
CA ASP A 319 1.22 29.09 -20.49
C ASP A 319 0.83 28.10 -19.38
N THR A 320 1.40 26.90 -19.37
CA THR A 320 1.04 25.83 -18.43
C THR A 320 1.37 26.21 -16.98
N ILE A 321 0.47 25.84 -16.06
CA ILE A 321 0.64 25.99 -14.61
C ILE A 321 0.31 24.63 -13.99
N THR A 322 1.27 24.05 -13.26
CA THR A 322 1.14 22.74 -12.62
C THR A 322 1.53 22.78 -11.15
N SER A 323 2.74 23.27 -10.84
CA SER A 323 3.25 23.33 -9.45
C SER A 323 3.53 24.76 -8.98
N GLY A 324 3.42 25.75 -9.88
CA GLY A 324 3.86 27.11 -9.61
C GLY A 324 5.37 27.31 -9.71
N LEU A 325 6.17 26.27 -9.92
CA LEU A 325 7.61 26.37 -10.18
C LEU A 325 7.87 26.39 -11.68
N GLU A 326 8.86 27.16 -12.15
CA GLU A 326 9.23 27.22 -13.58
C GLU A 326 10.73 26.88 -13.74
N VAL A 327 11.03 25.59 -13.64
CA VAL A 327 12.37 25.01 -13.63
C VAL A 327 12.53 24.04 -14.80
N THR A 328 13.61 24.21 -15.57
CA THR A 328 14.10 23.20 -16.52
C THR A 328 15.53 22.88 -16.13
N TRP A 329 15.80 21.60 -15.82
CA TRP A 329 17.05 21.20 -15.18
C TRP A 329 18.22 21.07 -16.15
N THR A 330 17.96 20.56 -17.36
CA THR A 330 19.00 20.10 -18.28
C THR A 330 18.91 20.76 -19.66
N SER A 331 20.03 20.79 -20.38
CA SER A 331 20.08 21.26 -21.77
C SER A 331 19.49 20.26 -22.78
N ALA A 332 19.22 19.03 -22.35
CA ALA A 332 18.58 17.99 -23.14
C ALA A 332 17.42 17.32 -22.38
N PRO A 333 16.29 18.03 -22.18
CA PRO A 333 15.20 17.57 -21.30
C PRO A 333 14.50 16.27 -21.72
N THR A 334 14.75 15.80 -22.94
CA THR A 334 14.15 14.57 -23.49
C THR A 334 15.21 13.50 -23.76
N GLN A 335 16.39 13.59 -23.12
CA GLN A 335 17.49 12.65 -23.30
C GLN A 335 18.17 12.33 -21.97
N TRP A 336 18.52 11.06 -21.79
CA TRP A 336 19.29 10.59 -20.64
C TRP A 336 20.71 11.13 -20.74
N THR A 337 21.07 11.97 -19.77
CA THR A 337 22.39 12.60 -19.69
C THR A 337 22.80 12.71 -18.23
N ASN A 338 24.07 13.03 -17.97
CA ASN A 338 24.51 13.39 -16.61
C ASN A 338 24.35 14.90 -16.33
N ASN A 339 23.60 15.63 -17.18
CA ASN A 339 23.59 17.09 -17.17
C ASN A 339 22.93 17.67 -15.91
N PHE A 340 21.99 16.96 -15.28
CA PHE A 340 21.42 17.36 -13.99
C PHE A 340 22.54 17.51 -12.93
N LEU A 341 23.36 16.46 -12.74
CA LEU A 341 24.46 16.48 -11.78
C LEU A 341 25.57 17.46 -12.20
N TRP A 342 25.84 17.61 -13.51
CA TRP A 342 26.80 18.60 -14.01
C TRP A 342 26.37 20.01 -13.65
N ASN A 343 25.09 20.35 -13.86
CA ASN A 343 24.57 21.67 -13.53
C ASN A 343 24.55 21.87 -12.00
N LEU A 344 24.08 20.88 -11.24
CA LEU A 344 23.98 20.94 -9.77
C LEU A 344 25.32 21.32 -9.11
N PHE A 345 26.42 20.70 -9.55
CA PHE A 345 27.76 20.94 -9.01
C PHE A 345 28.57 22.01 -9.76
N GLY A 346 28.25 22.26 -11.04
CA GLY A 346 29.00 23.16 -11.91
C GLY A 346 28.64 24.64 -11.76
N TYR A 347 27.46 24.94 -11.23
CA TYR A 347 27.03 26.31 -10.96
C TYR A 347 26.99 26.60 -9.45
N GLU A 348 27.20 27.87 -9.12
CA GLU A 348 26.78 28.42 -7.84
C GLU A 348 25.34 28.91 -7.96
N TRP A 349 24.52 28.70 -6.94
CA TRP A 349 23.07 28.94 -6.99
C TRP A 349 22.68 30.18 -6.17
N GLU A 350 21.70 30.93 -6.66
CA GLU A 350 21.06 32.02 -5.94
C GLU A 350 19.53 31.86 -5.95
N LEU A 351 18.90 32.16 -4.81
CA LEU A 351 17.46 32.08 -4.65
C LEU A 351 16.77 33.11 -5.54
N THR A 352 15.72 32.69 -6.21
CA THR A 352 14.87 33.53 -7.05
C THR A 352 13.40 33.13 -6.90
N LYS A 353 12.53 33.78 -7.67
CA LYS A 353 11.09 33.49 -7.70
C LYS A 353 10.66 33.10 -9.11
N SER A 354 9.78 32.12 -9.21
CA SER A 354 9.09 31.77 -10.46
C SER A 354 8.15 32.92 -10.90
N PRO A 355 7.63 32.90 -12.15
CA PRO A 355 6.55 33.80 -12.56
C PRO A 355 5.28 33.71 -11.70
N ALA A 356 5.05 32.56 -11.06
CA ALA A 356 3.97 32.31 -10.09
C ALA A 356 4.32 32.76 -8.65
N GLY A 357 5.57 33.15 -8.37
CA GLY A 357 6.00 33.59 -7.04
C GLY A 357 6.55 32.49 -6.13
N ALA A 358 6.75 31.27 -6.63
CA ALA A 358 7.34 30.16 -5.88
C ALA A 358 8.86 30.30 -5.74
N HIS A 359 9.43 29.84 -4.62
CA HIS A 359 10.87 29.78 -4.37
C HIS A 359 11.55 28.74 -5.27
N GLN A 360 12.53 29.20 -6.06
CA GLN A 360 13.36 28.33 -6.89
C GLN A 360 14.78 28.90 -6.99
N TRP A 361 15.69 28.16 -7.62
CA TRP A 361 17.10 28.52 -7.69
C TRP A 361 17.54 28.67 -9.14
N LYS A 362 18.31 29.72 -9.40
CA LYS A 362 18.98 29.93 -10.69
C LYS A 362 20.49 30.04 -10.48
N PRO A 363 21.30 29.80 -11.53
CA PRO A 363 22.73 30.04 -11.45
C PRO A 363 23.03 31.51 -11.15
N ARG A 364 23.95 31.74 -10.21
CA ARG A 364 24.41 33.06 -9.79
C ARG A 364 24.95 33.85 -10.98
N GLY A 365 24.52 35.11 -11.09
CA GLY A 365 24.93 35.98 -12.20
C GLY A 365 24.42 35.54 -13.57
N ASN A 366 23.35 34.75 -13.63
CA ASN A 366 22.79 34.15 -14.84
C ASN A 366 23.81 33.26 -15.60
N ALA A 367 24.67 32.57 -14.87
CA ALA A 367 25.57 31.58 -15.46
C ALA A 367 24.75 30.50 -16.20
N GLY A 368 25.16 30.10 -17.40
CA GLY A 368 24.41 29.11 -18.18
C GLY A 368 23.15 29.64 -18.89
N GLU A 369 22.89 30.94 -18.89
CA GLU A 369 21.85 31.53 -19.75
C GLU A 369 22.07 31.14 -21.22
N GLY A 370 21.00 30.80 -21.92
CA GLY A 370 21.06 30.38 -23.33
C GLY A 370 21.44 28.91 -23.56
N THR A 371 21.64 28.11 -22.51
CA THR A 371 22.06 26.69 -22.65
C THR A 371 20.89 25.71 -22.73
N VAL A 372 19.71 26.08 -22.23
CA VAL A 372 18.54 25.21 -22.16
C VAL A 372 17.52 25.63 -23.24
N PRO A 373 16.95 24.68 -24.02
CA PRO A 373 15.88 24.99 -24.97
C PRO A 373 14.60 25.46 -24.28
N HIS A 374 13.89 26.42 -24.87
CA HIS A 374 12.52 26.71 -24.44
C HIS A 374 11.57 25.62 -24.99
N ALA A 375 10.59 25.20 -24.17
CA ALA A 375 9.76 24.02 -24.48
C ALA A 375 8.85 24.16 -25.71
N HIS A 376 8.45 25.39 -26.04
CA HIS A 376 7.51 25.69 -27.13
C HIS A 376 7.97 26.80 -28.08
N ASP A 377 9.22 27.26 -27.95
CA ASP A 377 9.79 28.27 -28.84
C ASP A 377 11.22 27.87 -29.18
N GLU A 378 11.41 27.28 -30.35
CA GLU A 378 12.72 26.77 -30.79
C GLU A 378 13.78 27.86 -30.94
N SER A 379 13.36 29.11 -31.17
CA SER A 379 14.24 30.28 -31.31
C SER A 379 14.74 30.81 -29.97
N ARG A 380 14.07 30.43 -28.88
CA ARG A 380 14.37 30.88 -27.52
C ARG A 380 15.20 29.84 -26.77
N ARG A 381 16.11 30.36 -25.96
CA ARG A 381 16.91 29.62 -24.98
C ARG A 381 16.80 30.31 -23.62
N ILE A 382 16.98 29.55 -22.54
CA ILE A 382 16.94 30.01 -21.14
C ILE A 382 18.12 29.43 -20.37
N GLY A 383 18.37 29.91 -19.14
CA GLY A 383 19.27 29.25 -18.19
C GLY A 383 18.65 28.02 -17.51
N PRO A 384 19.47 27.08 -17.00
CA PRO A 384 18.97 26.00 -16.16
C PRO A 384 18.49 26.55 -14.81
N SER A 385 17.70 25.77 -14.09
CA SER A 385 17.24 26.11 -12.74
C SER A 385 17.15 24.85 -11.87
N MET A 386 17.03 25.01 -10.56
CA MET A 386 16.92 23.92 -9.58
C MET A 386 15.85 24.23 -8.53
N LEU A 387 15.29 23.18 -7.95
CA LEU A 387 14.43 23.24 -6.76
C LEU A 387 15.26 23.27 -5.48
N THR A 388 14.65 23.68 -4.36
CA THR A 388 15.29 23.56 -3.04
C THR A 388 15.65 22.10 -2.74
N THR A 389 14.77 21.17 -3.11
CA THR A 389 14.97 19.72 -2.96
C THR A 389 16.07 19.14 -3.86
N ASP A 390 16.37 19.78 -4.99
CA ASP A 390 17.51 19.36 -5.82
C ASP A 390 18.84 19.76 -5.18
N LEU A 391 18.89 20.98 -4.64
CA LEU A 391 20.06 21.46 -3.92
C LEU A 391 20.35 20.64 -2.66
N ALA A 392 19.32 20.03 -2.05
CA ALA A 392 19.48 19.12 -0.92
C ALA A 392 20.48 17.98 -1.22
N LEU A 393 20.53 17.51 -2.48
CA LEU A 393 21.46 16.47 -2.92
C LEU A 393 22.93 16.92 -2.91
N ARG A 394 23.19 18.23 -2.92
CA ARG A 394 24.53 18.83 -2.84
C ARG A 394 24.89 19.30 -1.44
N PHE A 395 23.91 19.69 -0.63
CA PHE A 395 24.18 20.31 0.69
C PHE A 395 24.10 19.34 1.86
N ASP A 396 23.41 18.21 1.73
CA ASP A 396 23.45 17.14 2.75
C ASP A 396 24.75 16.33 2.64
N PRO A 397 25.51 16.12 3.73
CA PRO A 397 26.82 15.46 3.67
C PRO A 397 26.81 14.00 3.21
N VAL A 398 25.67 13.30 3.25
CA VAL A 398 25.54 11.92 2.77
C VAL A 398 25.12 11.92 1.32
N TYR A 399 24.08 12.68 0.96
CA TYR A 399 23.63 12.80 -0.43
C TYR A 399 24.70 13.38 -1.33
N GLU A 400 25.45 14.37 -0.85
CA GLU A 400 26.53 15.01 -1.61
C GLU A 400 27.56 14.00 -2.09
N LYS A 401 27.97 13.07 -1.23
CA LYS A 401 28.97 12.03 -1.57
C LYS A 401 28.43 11.07 -2.63
N ILE A 402 27.16 10.69 -2.52
CA ILE A 402 26.50 9.81 -3.47
C ILE A 402 26.34 10.52 -4.82
N ALA A 403 25.82 11.75 -4.81
CA ALA A 403 25.60 12.57 -6.00
C ALA A 403 26.93 12.90 -6.70
N ARG A 404 28.00 13.19 -5.95
CA ARG A 404 29.35 13.39 -6.50
C ARG A 404 29.91 12.12 -7.11
N ARG A 405 29.72 10.96 -6.47
CA ARG A 405 30.11 9.68 -7.07
C ARG A 405 29.36 9.44 -8.38
N PHE A 406 28.05 9.71 -8.44
CA PHE A 406 27.25 9.60 -9.66
C PHE A 406 27.64 10.62 -10.74
N LEU A 407 28.11 11.81 -10.35
CA LEU A 407 28.71 12.78 -11.26
C LEU A 407 29.99 12.22 -11.92
N GLU A 408 30.85 11.59 -11.12
CA GLU A 408 32.15 11.04 -11.53
C GLU A 408 32.03 9.68 -12.25
N ASP A 409 31.00 8.89 -11.92
CA ASP A 409 30.68 7.59 -12.52
C ASP A 409 29.22 7.54 -13.01
N PRO A 410 28.97 7.97 -14.26
CA PRO A 410 27.65 7.92 -14.88
C PRO A 410 27.09 6.49 -15.02
N GLN A 411 27.94 5.46 -15.03
CA GLN A 411 27.48 4.07 -15.16
C GLN A 411 26.92 3.56 -13.83
N ALA A 412 27.57 3.90 -12.70
CA ALA A 412 27.02 3.64 -11.38
C ALA A 412 25.69 4.37 -11.16
N PHE A 413 25.60 5.62 -11.62
CA PHE A 413 24.33 6.38 -11.60
C PHE A 413 23.22 5.68 -12.39
N HIS A 414 23.54 5.25 -13.61
CA HIS A 414 22.57 4.57 -14.47
C HIS A 414 22.08 3.25 -13.86
N ASP A 415 22.97 2.41 -13.32
CA ASP A 415 22.58 1.14 -12.69
C ASP A 415 21.71 1.38 -11.44
N ALA A 416 22.11 2.31 -10.57
CA ALA A 416 21.34 2.68 -9.39
C ALA A 416 19.94 3.21 -9.76
N PHE A 417 19.84 4.11 -10.75
CA PHE A 417 18.56 4.64 -11.21
C PHE A 417 17.68 3.54 -11.83
N ALA A 418 18.22 2.70 -12.71
CA ALA A 418 17.45 1.64 -13.36
C ALA A 418 16.87 0.64 -12.34
N ARG A 419 17.65 0.29 -11.31
CA ARG A 419 17.23 -0.61 -10.22
C ARG A 419 16.23 0.04 -9.28
N ALA A 420 16.48 1.29 -8.86
CA ALA A 420 15.58 2.03 -7.97
C ALA A 420 14.25 2.35 -8.66
N TRP A 421 14.25 2.67 -9.96
CA TRP A 421 13.03 2.83 -10.76
C TRP A 421 12.22 1.55 -10.83
N PHE A 422 12.87 0.40 -11.06
CA PHE A 422 12.19 -0.89 -11.07
C PHE A 422 11.61 -1.23 -9.69
N LYS A 423 12.35 -1.01 -8.59
CA LYS A 423 11.86 -1.16 -7.22
C LYS A 423 10.64 -0.27 -6.98
N LEU A 424 10.74 1.03 -7.24
CA LEU A 424 9.64 1.99 -7.10
C LEU A 424 8.37 1.47 -7.75
N THR A 425 8.49 1.08 -9.02
CA THR A 425 7.33 0.75 -9.85
C THR A 425 6.77 -0.63 -9.55
N HIS A 426 7.45 -1.49 -8.80
CA HIS A 426 7.02 -2.88 -8.54
C HIS A 426 7.00 -3.28 -7.04
N ARG A 427 7.35 -2.41 -6.10
CA ARG A 427 7.45 -2.69 -4.65
C ARG A 427 6.15 -3.18 -4.00
N ASP A 428 5.01 -2.87 -4.59
CA ASP A 428 3.67 -3.26 -4.13
C ASP A 428 3.05 -4.40 -4.95
N MET A 429 3.84 -5.04 -5.84
CA MET A 429 3.43 -6.21 -6.58
C MET A 429 3.63 -7.52 -5.82
N GLY A 430 4.31 -7.51 -4.68
CA GLY A 430 4.62 -8.72 -3.93
C GLY A 430 5.55 -9.70 -4.68
N PRO A 431 5.39 -11.02 -4.48
CA PRO A 431 6.32 -12.01 -5.02
C PRO A 431 6.39 -12.06 -6.54
N ARG A 432 7.55 -12.45 -7.09
CA ARG A 432 7.79 -12.60 -8.54
C ARG A 432 6.78 -13.49 -9.27
N ALA A 433 6.14 -14.44 -8.60
CA ALA A 433 5.06 -15.26 -9.17
C ALA A 433 3.89 -14.40 -9.74
N ARG A 434 3.74 -13.16 -9.24
CA ARG A 434 2.73 -12.21 -9.71
C ARG A 434 3.12 -11.48 -11.01
N TYR A 435 4.38 -11.52 -11.42
CA TYR A 435 4.91 -10.71 -12.51
C TYR A 435 4.64 -11.38 -13.86
N LEU A 436 4.19 -10.60 -14.83
CA LEU A 436 3.82 -11.04 -16.17
C LEU A 436 4.60 -10.29 -17.25
N GLY A 437 4.74 -10.90 -18.42
CA GLY A 437 5.29 -10.27 -19.61
C GLY A 437 6.74 -10.67 -19.90
N PRO A 438 7.24 -10.31 -21.09
CA PRO A 438 8.53 -10.80 -21.60
C PRO A 438 9.74 -10.05 -21.03
N GLU A 439 9.54 -8.92 -20.36
CA GLU A 439 10.61 -8.03 -19.87
C GLU A 439 10.83 -8.11 -18.35
N VAL A 440 10.30 -9.15 -17.70
CA VAL A 440 10.55 -9.40 -16.27
C VAL A 440 12.05 -9.67 -16.08
N PRO A 441 12.77 -8.88 -15.26
CA PRO A 441 14.20 -9.10 -15.03
C PRO A 441 14.45 -10.50 -14.48
N ARG A 442 15.57 -11.12 -14.86
CA ARG A 442 15.92 -12.48 -14.39
C ARG A 442 16.42 -12.50 -12.95
N GLU A 443 17.17 -11.46 -12.57
CA GLU A 443 17.73 -11.29 -11.23
C GLU A 443 16.61 -11.18 -10.18
N GLU A 444 16.83 -11.83 -9.03
CA GLU A 444 15.97 -11.72 -7.85
C GLU A 444 16.48 -10.58 -6.97
N LEU A 445 15.58 -9.68 -6.59
CA LEU A 445 15.92 -8.56 -5.73
C LEU A 445 15.34 -8.80 -4.34
N ILE A 446 16.10 -8.46 -3.30
CA ILE A 446 15.74 -8.77 -1.90
C ILE A 446 14.38 -8.19 -1.49
N TRP A 447 14.03 -6.99 -1.97
CA TRP A 447 12.74 -6.34 -1.67
C TRP A 447 11.53 -7.05 -2.29
N GLN A 448 11.74 -8.03 -3.19
CA GLN A 448 10.68 -8.90 -3.72
C GLN A 448 10.34 -10.07 -2.78
N ASP A 449 11.00 -10.14 -1.62
CA ASP A 449 10.90 -11.22 -0.65
C ASP A 449 11.04 -12.61 -1.31
N PRO A 450 12.16 -12.89 -2.03
CA PRO A 450 12.30 -14.06 -2.88
C PRO A 450 12.08 -15.38 -2.14
N LEU A 451 11.59 -16.38 -2.87
CA LEU A 451 11.35 -17.73 -2.36
C LEU A 451 12.07 -18.73 -3.28
N PRO A 452 12.71 -19.78 -2.74
CA PRO A 452 13.29 -20.81 -3.58
C PRO A 452 12.17 -21.56 -4.33
N PRO A 453 12.42 -22.05 -5.55
CA PRO A 453 11.47 -22.87 -6.28
C PRO A 453 11.30 -24.24 -5.61
N VAL A 454 10.16 -24.90 -5.88
CA VAL A 454 9.98 -26.32 -5.52
C VAL A 454 10.85 -27.18 -6.44
N ASP A 455 11.77 -27.96 -5.87
CA ASP A 455 12.71 -28.82 -6.60
C ASP A 455 12.48 -30.33 -6.39
N HIS A 456 11.38 -30.69 -5.73
CA HIS A 456 11.03 -32.07 -5.39
C HIS A 456 9.55 -32.38 -5.71
N PRO A 457 9.19 -33.66 -5.89
CA PRO A 457 7.78 -34.05 -5.96
C PRO A 457 7.02 -33.64 -4.70
N LEU A 458 5.79 -33.17 -4.87
CA LEU A 458 4.91 -32.77 -3.76
C LEU A 458 4.30 -34.00 -3.06
N VAL A 459 3.94 -33.80 -1.79
CA VAL A 459 3.14 -34.75 -1.03
C VAL A 459 1.76 -34.94 -1.66
N ASP A 460 1.23 -36.17 -1.61
CA ASP A 460 -0.12 -36.48 -2.08
C ASP A 460 -1.14 -36.56 -0.93
N ALA A 461 -2.40 -36.88 -1.25
CA ALA A 461 -3.47 -36.97 -0.27
C ALA A 461 -3.21 -38.01 0.84
N ALA A 462 -2.54 -39.13 0.53
CA ALA A 462 -2.22 -40.15 1.52
C ALA A 462 -1.13 -39.67 2.47
N ASP A 463 -0.09 -39.02 1.93
CA ASP A 463 0.99 -38.39 2.70
C ASP A 463 0.43 -37.32 3.64
N ILE A 464 -0.42 -36.43 3.13
CA ILE A 464 -1.12 -35.39 3.89
C ILE A 464 -1.90 -36.01 5.06
N GLY A 465 -2.67 -37.07 4.80
CA GLY A 465 -3.43 -37.76 5.84
C GLY A 465 -2.54 -38.38 6.93
N GLN A 466 -1.38 -38.91 6.58
CA GLN A 466 -0.41 -39.45 7.55
C GLN A 466 0.24 -38.34 8.37
N LEU A 467 0.66 -37.24 7.74
CA LEU A 467 1.28 -36.10 8.38
C LEU A 467 0.32 -35.43 9.38
N LYS A 468 -0.96 -35.23 9.01
CA LYS A 468 -1.98 -34.72 9.95
C LYS A 468 -2.07 -35.57 11.22
N ARG A 469 -2.08 -36.90 11.09
CA ARG A 469 -2.11 -37.81 12.25
C ARG A 469 -0.83 -37.70 13.09
N LYS A 470 0.34 -37.62 12.48
CA LYS A 470 1.61 -37.45 13.20
C LYS A 470 1.66 -36.14 13.97
N VAL A 471 1.22 -35.04 13.36
CA VAL A 471 1.15 -33.72 14.03
C VAL A 471 0.21 -33.78 15.24
N LEU A 472 -0.99 -34.34 15.09
CA LEU A 472 -1.94 -34.46 16.22
C LEU A 472 -1.43 -35.38 17.34
N ALA A 473 -0.52 -36.31 17.04
CA ALA A 473 0.12 -37.19 18.02
C ALA A 473 1.42 -36.62 18.63
N SER A 474 1.86 -35.42 18.22
CA SER A 474 3.15 -34.83 18.62
C SER A 474 3.24 -34.37 20.07
N GLY A 475 2.10 -34.29 20.77
CA GLY A 475 1.97 -33.70 22.10
C GLY A 475 1.70 -32.19 22.09
N LEU A 476 1.71 -31.55 20.92
CA LEU A 476 1.31 -30.14 20.77
C LEU A 476 -0.19 -29.97 20.95
N THR A 477 -0.58 -28.91 21.64
CA THR A 477 -2.00 -28.56 21.87
C THR A 477 -2.65 -27.94 20.63
N THR A 478 -3.98 -28.01 20.55
CA THR A 478 -4.76 -27.32 19.50
C THR A 478 -4.42 -25.82 19.43
N ALA A 479 -4.31 -25.16 20.58
CA ALA A 479 -3.96 -23.74 20.66
C ALA A 479 -2.57 -23.44 20.08
N GLN A 480 -1.55 -24.26 20.38
CA GLN A 480 -0.21 -24.11 19.82
C GLN A 480 -0.21 -24.24 18.29
N LEU A 481 -0.84 -25.29 17.75
CA LEU A 481 -0.88 -25.55 16.31
C LEU A 481 -1.63 -24.44 15.54
N VAL A 482 -2.78 -24.01 16.06
CA VAL A 482 -3.60 -22.95 15.47
C VAL A 482 -2.89 -21.60 15.56
N THR A 483 -2.32 -21.25 16.72
CA THR A 483 -1.66 -19.96 16.92
C THR A 483 -0.41 -19.83 16.06
N THR A 484 0.40 -20.89 15.91
CA THR A 484 1.60 -20.85 15.06
C THR A 484 1.24 -20.73 13.57
N ALA A 485 0.23 -21.47 13.10
CA ALA A 485 -0.24 -21.34 11.72
C ALA A 485 -0.82 -19.94 11.45
N TRP A 486 -1.64 -19.43 12.37
CA TRP A 486 -2.20 -18.08 12.30
C TRP A 486 -1.10 -17.01 12.32
N ALA A 487 -0.14 -17.10 13.23
CA ALA A 487 0.97 -16.17 13.34
C ALA A 487 1.80 -16.10 12.05
N SER A 488 1.96 -17.22 11.35
CA SER A 488 2.64 -17.28 10.06
C SER A 488 1.82 -16.58 8.97
N ALA A 489 0.58 -17.01 8.77
CA ALA A 489 -0.27 -16.52 7.69
C ALA A 489 -0.73 -15.05 7.88
N SER A 490 -1.00 -14.65 9.12
CA SER A 490 -1.54 -13.33 9.45
C SER A 490 -0.55 -12.18 9.20
N THR A 491 0.71 -12.46 8.86
CA THR A 491 1.64 -11.41 8.41
C THR A 491 1.25 -10.83 7.05
N PHE A 492 0.44 -11.53 6.26
CA PHE A 492 0.01 -11.07 4.94
C PHE A 492 -0.68 -9.70 4.96
N ARG A 493 -0.40 -8.89 3.94
CA ARG A 493 -1.07 -7.62 3.66
C ARG A 493 -1.50 -7.52 2.19
N GLY A 494 -2.80 -7.37 1.95
CA GLY A 494 -3.41 -7.33 0.61
C GLY A 494 -3.15 -6.04 -0.17
N GLY A 495 -2.58 -5.00 0.45
CA GLY A 495 -2.09 -3.81 -0.23
C GLY A 495 -0.90 -4.14 -1.12
N ASP A 496 0.24 -4.43 -0.50
CA ASP A 496 1.54 -4.70 -1.13
C ASP A 496 1.82 -6.18 -1.45
N LYS A 497 0.91 -7.10 -1.02
CA LYS A 497 1.01 -8.55 -1.20
C LYS A 497 2.24 -9.18 -0.52
N ARG A 498 2.79 -8.54 0.52
CA ARG A 498 3.89 -9.08 1.32
C ARG A 498 3.38 -9.94 2.47
N GLY A 499 4.27 -10.79 3.01
CA GLY A 499 3.97 -11.69 4.13
C GLY A 499 3.17 -12.92 3.73
N GLY A 500 2.65 -13.63 4.73
CA GLY A 500 1.97 -14.91 4.58
C GLY A 500 2.80 -16.09 5.07
N ALA A 501 2.25 -17.30 4.89
CA ALA A 501 2.83 -18.52 5.43
C ALA A 501 3.91 -19.17 4.54
N ASN A 502 3.93 -18.86 3.25
CA ASN A 502 4.93 -19.32 2.30
C ASN A 502 6.31 -18.72 2.63
N GLY A 503 7.36 -19.53 2.53
CA GLY A 503 8.69 -19.22 3.01
C GLY A 503 8.94 -19.57 4.47
N ALA A 504 7.92 -19.90 5.27
CA ALA A 504 8.04 -20.16 6.71
C ALA A 504 8.82 -19.07 7.47
N ARG A 505 8.70 -17.79 7.04
CA ARG A 505 9.49 -16.68 7.60
C ARG A 505 9.28 -16.46 9.09
N ILE A 506 8.22 -17.00 9.67
CA ILE A 506 8.00 -17.07 11.12
C ILE A 506 9.18 -17.70 11.88
N ARG A 507 9.96 -18.60 11.27
CA ARG A 507 11.16 -19.19 11.88
C ARG A 507 12.43 -18.33 11.77
N LEU A 508 12.38 -17.26 10.97
CA LEU A 508 13.52 -16.40 10.64
C LEU A 508 13.44 -15.07 11.40
N ALA A 509 14.57 -14.35 11.47
CA ALA A 509 14.56 -12.99 11.99
C ALA A 509 13.88 -12.06 10.96
N PRO A 510 13.04 -11.11 11.41
CA PRO A 510 12.77 -10.77 12.81
C PRO A 510 11.59 -11.53 13.43
N GLN A 511 10.77 -12.24 12.64
CA GLN A 511 9.48 -12.78 13.09
C GLN A 511 9.58 -13.79 14.25
N LYS A 512 10.65 -14.59 14.27
CA LYS A 512 10.90 -15.57 15.35
C LYS A 512 11.09 -14.92 16.71
N ASP A 513 11.51 -13.65 16.73
CA ASP A 513 11.85 -12.89 17.92
C ASP A 513 10.74 -11.90 18.34
N TRP A 514 9.63 -11.82 17.58
CA TRP A 514 8.52 -10.93 17.90
C TRP A 514 7.77 -11.34 19.17
N GLU A 515 7.46 -10.36 20.02
CA GLU A 515 6.73 -10.58 21.28
C GLU A 515 5.37 -11.25 21.05
N VAL A 516 4.66 -10.81 20.01
CA VAL A 516 3.35 -11.35 19.63
C VAL A 516 3.41 -12.84 19.25
N ASN A 517 4.57 -13.33 18.83
CA ASN A 517 4.76 -14.72 18.42
C ASN A 517 5.22 -15.63 19.57
N GLN A 518 5.44 -15.08 20.77
CA GLN A 518 5.84 -15.84 21.97
C GLN A 518 7.07 -16.73 21.70
N PRO A 519 8.28 -16.15 21.51
CA PRO A 519 9.43 -16.83 20.93
C PRO A 519 9.77 -18.19 21.55
N ALA A 520 9.64 -18.33 22.87
CA ALA A 520 9.88 -19.59 23.56
C ALA A 520 8.88 -20.69 23.17
N GLN A 521 7.58 -20.38 23.13
CA GLN A 521 6.53 -21.30 22.68
C GLN A 521 6.69 -21.61 21.19
N LEU A 522 6.96 -20.60 20.37
CA LEU A 522 7.18 -20.77 18.94
C LEU A 522 8.35 -21.73 18.67
N ALA A 523 9.48 -21.55 19.36
CA ALA A 523 10.65 -22.42 19.20
C ALA A 523 10.34 -23.88 19.53
N GLU A 524 9.56 -24.16 20.58
CA GLU A 524 9.13 -25.52 20.92
C GLU A 524 8.26 -26.14 19.81
N VAL A 525 7.28 -25.38 19.30
CA VAL A 525 6.41 -25.83 18.21
C VAL A 525 7.23 -26.12 16.94
N LEU A 526 8.10 -25.17 16.54
CA LEU A 526 8.94 -25.33 15.36
C LEU A 526 9.86 -26.54 15.47
N GLN A 527 10.50 -26.77 16.63
CA GLN A 527 11.35 -27.94 16.84
C GLN A 527 10.59 -29.26 16.63
N LYS A 528 9.34 -29.35 17.10
CA LYS A 528 8.51 -30.55 16.91
C LYS A 528 8.11 -30.73 15.45
N LEU A 529 7.74 -29.65 14.76
CA LEU A 529 7.39 -29.71 13.34
C LEU A 529 8.61 -30.04 12.48
N GLU A 530 9.79 -29.47 12.76
CA GLU A 530 11.05 -29.81 12.09
C GLU A 530 11.42 -31.28 12.26
N ALA A 531 11.20 -31.87 13.45
CA ALA A 531 11.42 -33.30 13.66
C ALA A 531 10.49 -34.16 12.77
N ILE A 532 9.20 -33.80 12.67
CA ILE A 532 8.23 -34.48 11.79
C ILE A 532 8.62 -34.32 10.32
N GLN A 533 9.04 -33.12 9.92
CA GLN A 533 9.52 -32.81 8.57
C GLN A 533 10.73 -33.69 8.23
N ALA A 534 11.74 -33.73 9.09
CA ALA A 534 12.95 -34.51 8.89
C ALA A 534 12.65 -36.01 8.77
N GLU A 535 11.79 -36.55 9.66
CA GLU A 535 11.38 -37.95 9.61
C GLU A 535 10.65 -38.29 8.30
N PHE A 536 9.72 -37.43 7.86
CA PHE A 536 9.02 -37.62 6.59
C PHE A 536 9.98 -37.55 5.40
N ASN A 537 10.82 -36.51 5.31
CA ASN A 537 11.73 -36.31 4.19
C ASN A 537 12.81 -37.40 4.07
N ALA A 538 13.16 -38.07 5.18
CA ALA A 538 14.09 -39.20 5.19
C ALA A 538 13.44 -40.54 4.80
N SER A 539 12.13 -40.70 5.03
CA SER A 539 11.41 -41.97 4.84
C SER A 539 10.49 -42.01 3.61
N ALA A 540 10.14 -40.85 3.06
CA ALA A 540 9.22 -40.74 1.94
C ALA A 540 9.79 -41.40 0.66
N GLY A 541 8.99 -42.27 0.04
CA GLY A 541 9.33 -42.88 -1.24
C GLY A 541 9.26 -41.88 -2.40
N GLY A 542 10.05 -42.14 -3.45
CA GLY A 542 9.97 -41.38 -4.70
C GLY A 542 10.55 -39.96 -4.62
N GLY A 543 11.36 -39.66 -3.61
CA GLY A 543 12.02 -38.35 -3.45
C GLY A 543 11.07 -37.22 -3.03
N LYS A 544 9.82 -37.54 -2.65
CA LYS A 544 8.88 -36.57 -2.11
C LYS A 544 9.43 -35.92 -0.84
N ARG A 545 9.14 -34.64 -0.65
CA ARG A 545 9.45 -33.90 0.57
C ARG A 545 8.29 -33.00 0.94
N ILE A 546 8.29 -32.56 2.20
CA ILE A 546 7.44 -31.49 2.70
C ILE A 546 8.31 -30.36 3.25
N SER A 547 7.93 -29.11 2.97
CA SER A 547 8.53 -27.91 3.54
C SER A 547 8.00 -27.65 4.95
N LEU A 548 8.73 -26.88 5.76
CA LEU A 548 8.23 -26.46 7.07
C LEU A 548 7.05 -25.49 6.89
N ALA A 549 7.07 -24.67 5.85
CA ALA A 549 5.95 -23.77 5.50
C ALA A 549 4.64 -24.55 5.31
N ASP A 550 4.66 -25.62 4.52
CA ASP A 550 3.50 -26.49 4.35
C ASP A 550 3.14 -27.20 5.65
N LEU A 551 4.13 -27.66 6.42
CA LEU A 551 3.87 -28.39 7.66
C LEU A 551 3.25 -27.49 8.76
N ILE A 552 3.63 -26.22 8.86
CA ILE A 552 3.02 -25.23 9.76
C ILE A 552 1.53 -25.03 9.42
N VAL A 553 1.21 -24.83 8.14
CA VAL A 553 -0.18 -24.63 7.68
C VAL A 553 -0.99 -25.92 7.84
N LEU A 554 -0.40 -27.07 7.50
CA LEU A 554 -1.02 -28.39 7.65
C LEU A 554 -1.31 -28.71 9.11
N ALA A 555 -0.42 -28.30 10.02
CA ALA A 555 -0.55 -28.49 11.46
C ALA A 555 -1.76 -27.74 12.03
N GLY A 556 -1.89 -26.45 11.73
CA GLY A 556 -3.08 -25.67 12.12
C GLY A 556 -4.35 -26.22 11.48
N THR A 557 -4.29 -26.61 10.20
CA THR A 557 -5.41 -27.24 9.47
C THR A 557 -5.88 -28.54 10.13
N ALA A 558 -4.95 -29.42 10.53
CA ALA A 558 -5.27 -30.66 11.25
C ALA A 558 -5.93 -30.38 12.60
N ALA A 559 -5.45 -29.36 13.31
CA ALA A 559 -6.00 -28.95 14.59
C ALA A 559 -7.44 -28.41 14.47
N VAL A 560 -7.74 -27.64 13.41
CA VAL A 560 -9.10 -27.17 13.11
C VAL A 560 -10.04 -28.34 12.79
N GLU A 561 -9.62 -29.28 11.94
CA GLU A 561 -10.42 -30.48 11.61
C GLU A 561 -10.72 -31.32 12.85
N ASP A 562 -9.71 -31.51 13.73
CA ASP A 562 -9.87 -32.27 14.97
C ASP A 562 -10.79 -31.54 15.97
N ALA A 563 -10.63 -30.22 16.11
CA ALA A 563 -11.49 -29.39 16.97
C ALA A 563 -12.96 -29.40 16.50
N ALA A 564 -13.20 -29.35 15.19
CA ALA A 564 -14.53 -29.46 14.60
C ALA A 564 -15.14 -30.86 14.82
N ARG A 565 -14.34 -31.92 14.68
CA ARG A 565 -14.77 -33.30 14.97
C ARG A 565 -15.15 -33.48 16.44
N LYS A 566 -14.37 -32.93 17.38
CA LYS A 566 -14.71 -32.91 18.82
C LYS A 566 -16.01 -32.14 19.07
N ALA A 567 -16.27 -31.11 18.28
CA ALA A 567 -17.53 -30.39 18.27
C ALA A 567 -18.66 -31.16 17.56
N GLY A 568 -18.51 -32.43 17.19
CA GLY A 568 -19.55 -33.22 16.53
C GLY A 568 -19.93 -32.76 15.12
N VAL A 569 -19.17 -31.84 14.52
CA VAL A 569 -19.40 -31.32 13.16
C VAL A 569 -18.17 -31.62 12.32
N PRO A 570 -18.09 -32.81 11.70
CA PRO A 570 -16.95 -33.16 10.86
C PRO A 570 -16.90 -32.22 9.64
N VAL A 571 -15.75 -31.59 9.43
CA VAL A 571 -15.44 -30.79 8.24
C VAL A 571 -14.11 -31.24 7.66
N THR A 572 -14.00 -31.22 6.34
CA THR A 572 -12.71 -31.32 5.66
C THR A 572 -12.23 -29.92 5.38
N VAL A 573 -11.04 -29.58 5.87
CA VAL A 573 -10.42 -28.29 5.63
C VAL A 573 -9.42 -28.47 4.48
N PRO A 574 -9.69 -27.90 3.29
CA PRO A 574 -8.79 -27.99 2.14
C PRO A 574 -7.36 -27.58 2.49
N PHE A 575 -6.40 -28.31 1.93
CA PHE A 575 -4.98 -28.02 2.04
C PHE A 575 -4.31 -28.26 0.70
N THR A 576 -3.63 -27.25 0.19
CA THR A 576 -2.85 -27.33 -1.05
C THR A 576 -1.36 -27.26 -0.72
N PRO A 577 -0.56 -28.31 -0.96
CA PRO A 577 0.89 -28.25 -0.74
C PRO A 577 1.58 -27.38 -1.79
N GLY A 578 2.88 -27.16 -1.63
CA GLY A 578 3.73 -26.45 -2.58
C GLY A 578 4.39 -25.18 -2.02
N ARG A 579 4.17 -24.84 -0.74
CA ARG A 579 4.94 -23.76 -0.10
C ARG A 579 6.40 -24.18 0.00
N THR A 580 7.31 -23.21 -0.06
CA THR A 580 8.75 -23.43 0.09
C THR A 580 9.29 -22.76 1.34
N ASP A 581 10.55 -23.03 1.63
CA ASP A 581 11.24 -22.65 2.86
C ASP A 581 12.27 -21.57 2.53
N ALA A 582 12.00 -20.31 2.88
CA ALA A 582 12.92 -19.20 2.63
C ALA A 582 14.18 -19.29 3.51
N THR A 583 15.26 -18.65 3.06
CA THR A 583 16.47 -18.46 3.86
C THR A 583 16.51 -17.08 4.52
N GLN A 584 17.44 -16.88 5.46
CA GLN A 584 17.62 -15.58 6.10
C GLN A 584 18.15 -14.53 5.10
N GLU A 585 18.99 -14.94 4.15
CA GLU A 585 19.52 -14.08 3.09
C GLU A 585 18.42 -13.60 2.14
N GLN A 586 17.31 -14.33 2.04
CA GLN A 586 16.10 -13.97 1.30
C GLN A 586 15.09 -13.18 2.15
N THR A 587 15.47 -12.75 3.35
CA THR A 587 14.58 -12.11 4.33
C THR A 587 15.24 -10.85 4.90
N ASP A 588 14.89 -9.70 4.33
CA ASP A 588 15.37 -8.40 4.82
C ASP A 588 14.77 -8.06 6.19
N VAL A 589 15.62 -8.07 7.22
CA VAL A 589 15.21 -7.83 8.60
C VAL A 589 14.56 -6.46 8.77
N GLN A 590 15.08 -5.42 8.12
CA GLN A 590 14.53 -4.07 8.24
C GLN A 590 13.15 -4.00 7.57
N GLY A 591 13.03 -4.47 6.33
CA GLY A 591 11.76 -4.49 5.60
C GLY A 591 10.67 -5.32 6.26
N PHE A 592 11.01 -6.42 6.93
CA PHE A 592 10.04 -7.22 7.69
C PHE A 592 9.70 -6.62 9.06
N SER A 593 10.54 -5.76 9.65
CA SER A 593 10.25 -5.12 10.94
C SER A 593 8.99 -4.25 10.91
N TYR A 594 8.68 -3.63 9.76
CA TYR A 594 7.43 -2.89 9.53
C TYR A 594 6.17 -3.75 9.52
N MET A 595 6.32 -5.08 9.53
CA MET A 595 5.21 -6.04 9.53
C MET A 595 4.90 -6.57 10.94
N GLU A 596 5.68 -6.19 11.96
CA GLU A 596 5.38 -6.55 13.35
C GLU A 596 4.09 -5.85 13.78
N PRO A 597 3.01 -6.59 14.11
CA PRO A 597 1.74 -5.97 14.44
C PRO A 597 1.80 -5.28 15.80
N ALA A 598 1.37 -4.03 15.85
CA ALA A 598 1.19 -3.28 17.10
C ALA A 598 0.02 -3.84 17.95
N ALA A 599 -0.97 -4.44 17.28
CA ALA A 599 -2.09 -5.16 17.87
C ALA A 599 -2.53 -6.29 16.93
N ASP A 600 -3.03 -7.38 17.50
CA ASP A 600 -3.62 -8.51 16.77
C ASP A 600 -4.89 -8.95 17.51
N GLY A 601 -6.04 -8.43 17.05
CA GLY A 601 -7.34 -8.76 17.66
C GLY A 601 -7.72 -10.24 17.51
N PHE A 602 -7.19 -10.94 16.51
CA PHE A 602 -7.45 -12.37 16.32
C PHE A 602 -6.80 -13.20 17.42
N ARG A 603 -5.64 -12.77 17.93
CA ARG A 603 -4.96 -13.36 19.11
C ARG A 603 -5.18 -12.58 20.41
N ASN A 604 -6.09 -11.59 20.43
CA ASN A 604 -6.33 -10.72 21.58
C ASN A 604 -5.06 -10.07 22.15
N TYR A 605 -4.12 -9.68 21.28
CA TYR A 605 -2.85 -9.05 21.63
C TYR A 605 -2.87 -7.56 21.35
N GLN A 606 -2.26 -6.80 22.25
CA GLN A 606 -1.98 -5.39 22.05
C GLN A 606 -0.68 -5.04 22.79
N ARG A 607 0.34 -4.56 22.06
CA ARG A 607 1.67 -4.28 22.64
C ARG A 607 1.63 -3.19 23.73
N ARG A 608 0.72 -2.23 23.58
CA ARG A 608 0.50 -1.11 24.51
C ARG A 608 -0.86 -0.46 24.24
N SER A 609 -1.37 0.32 25.18
CA SER A 609 -2.56 1.15 24.94
C SER A 609 -2.29 2.17 23.82
N PHE A 610 -3.24 2.33 22.91
CA PHE A 610 -3.21 3.30 21.81
C PHE A 610 -4.36 4.30 21.97
N SER A 611 -4.26 5.46 21.31
CA SER A 611 -5.36 6.44 21.22
C SER A 611 -6.55 5.92 20.40
N ILE A 612 -6.31 4.90 19.57
CA ILE A 612 -7.31 4.23 18.74
C ILE A 612 -7.76 2.94 19.45
N GLY A 613 -9.08 2.70 19.50
CA GLY A 613 -9.64 1.49 20.11
C GLY A 613 -9.21 0.22 19.37
N ALA A 614 -8.95 -0.87 20.11
CA ALA A 614 -8.48 -2.14 19.56
C ALA A 614 -9.42 -2.74 18.49
N GLU A 615 -10.71 -2.46 18.56
CA GLU A 615 -11.71 -2.85 17.56
C GLU A 615 -11.48 -2.18 16.19
N HIS A 616 -10.90 -0.97 16.14
CA HIS A 616 -10.54 -0.32 14.87
C HIS A 616 -9.30 -0.96 14.26
N LEU A 617 -8.33 -1.34 15.11
CA LEU A 617 -7.13 -2.07 14.69
C LEU A 617 -7.49 -3.48 14.18
N LEU A 618 -8.52 -4.12 14.74
CA LEU A 618 -9.07 -5.36 14.21
C LEU A 618 -9.60 -5.17 12.78
N ILE A 619 -10.39 -4.12 12.53
CA ILE A 619 -10.92 -3.85 11.18
C ILE A 619 -9.78 -3.57 10.20
N ASP A 620 -8.79 -2.76 10.57
CA ASP A 620 -7.63 -2.50 9.72
C ASP A 620 -6.89 -3.81 9.38
N LYS A 621 -6.67 -4.68 10.38
CA LYS A 621 -6.00 -5.95 10.14
C LYS A 621 -6.84 -6.92 9.28
N ALA A 622 -8.15 -6.98 9.52
CA ALA A 622 -9.05 -7.79 8.72
C ALA A 622 -9.07 -7.31 7.25
N GLN A 623 -9.03 -6.00 7.04
CA GLN A 623 -8.95 -5.40 5.72
C GLN A 623 -7.63 -5.77 5.00
N GLN A 624 -6.50 -5.71 5.71
CA GLN A 624 -5.21 -6.19 5.17
C GLN A 624 -5.26 -7.68 4.80
N LEU A 625 -6.02 -8.51 5.53
CA LEU A 625 -6.21 -9.93 5.22
C LEU A 625 -7.31 -10.17 4.15
N THR A 626 -7.82 -9.11 3.51
CA THR A 626 -8.88 -9.17 2.49
C THR A 626 -10.18 -9.81 2.98
N LEU A 627 -10.42 -9.77 4.30
CA LEU A 627 -11.56 -10.39 4.93
C LEU A 627 -12.80 -9.51 4.80
N THR A 628 -13.93 -10.16 4.58
CA THR A 628 -15.26 -9.58 4.77
C THR A 628 -15.62 -9.56 6.25
N ALA A 629 -16.61 -8.74 6.64
CA ALA A 629 -17.09 -8.72 8.01
C ALA A 629 -17.58 -10.09 8.51
N PRO A 630 -18.35 -10.90 7.75
CA PRO A 630 -18.73 -12.25 8.18
C PRO A 630 -17.56 -13.22 8.38
N GLU A 631 -16.55 -13.18 7.52
CA GLU A 631 -15.34 -14.00 7.65
C GLU A 631 -14.54 -13.61 8.89
N MET A 632 -14.34 -12.30 9.12
CA MET A 632 -13.70 -11.79 10.32
C MET A 632 -14.45 -12.22 11.59
N THR A 633 -15.78 -12.09 11.61
CA THR A 633 -16.62 -12.52 12.73
C THR A 633 -16.41 -14.00 13.04
N ALA A 634 -16.52 -14.88 12.03
CA ALA A 634 -16.31 -16.31 12.21
C ALA A 634 -14.90 -16.61 12.78
N LEU A 635 -13.87 -16.00 12.20
CA LEU A 635 -12.48 -16.18 12.61
C LEU A 635 -12.24 -15.76 14.07
N VAL A 636 -12.74 -14.59 14.50
CA VAL A 636 -12.59 -14.16 15.90
C VAL A 636 -13.27 -15.16 16.84
N GLY A 637 -14.53 -15.52 16.59
CA GLY A 637 -15.25 -16.45 17.45
C GLY A 637 -14.57 -17.83 17.56
N GLY A 638 -14.09 -18.36 16.42
CA GLY A 638 -13.38 -19.63 16.39
C GLY A 638 -12.02 -19.59 17.08
N LEU A 639 -11.21 -18.56 16.83
CA LEU A 639 -9.89 -18.43 17.47
C LEU A 639 -10.01 -18.29 19.00
N ARG A 640 -11.08 -17.66 19.50
CA ARG A 640 -11.37 -17.62 20.94
C ARG A 640 -11.63 -19.00 21.53
N VAL A 641 -12.56 -19.77 20.97
CA VAL A 641 -12.88 -21.11 21.51
C VAL A 641 -11.74 -22.11 21.30
N LEU A 642 -10.89 -21.91 20.29
CA LEU A 642 -9.66 -22.69 20.09
C LEU A 642 -8.53 -22.32 21.05
N GLY A 643 -8.70 -21.26 21.87
CA GLY A 643 -7.71 -20.81 22.84
C GLY A 643 -6.49 -20.14 22.20
N ALA A 644 -6.63 -19.54 21.02
CA ALA A 644 -5.52 -18.98 20.25
C ALA A 644 -5.09 -17.56 20.70
N ASN A 645 -5.35 -17.22 21.97
CA ASN A 645 -4.96 -15.92 22.52
C ASN A 645 -3.45 -15.88 22.83
N HIS A 646 -2.85 -14.71 22.65
CA HIS A 646 -1.50 -14.42 23.14
C HIS A 646 -1.41 -14.62 24.65
N GLY A 647 -0.32 -15.24 25.09
CA GLY A 647 -0.08 -15.54 26.51
C GLY A 647 -1.05 -16.55 27.13
N GLY A 648 -1.90 -17.20 26.33
CA GLY A 648 -2.96 -18.07 26.86
C GLY A 648 -4.01 -17.32 27.70
N THR A 649 -4.15 -16.01 27.51
CA THR A 649 -5.10 -15.19 28.26
C THR A 649 -6.55 -15.67 28.04
N GLN A 650 -7.38 -15.54 29.07
CA GLN A 650 -8.77 -16.03 29.05
C GLN A 650 -9.77 -14.98 28.52
N HIS A 651 -9.29 -13.84 28.02
CA HIS A 651 -10.14 -12.78 27.49
C HIS A 651 -10.87 -13.25 26.23
N GLY A 652 -12.20 -13.19 26.25
CA GLY A 652 -13.02 -13.61 25.11
C GLY A 652 -13.20 -15.12 24.98
N VAL A 653 -12.58 -15.95 25.83
CA VAL A 653 -12.70 -17.42 25.77
C VAL A 653 -14.01 -17.85 26.44
N PHE A 654 -15.14 -17.50 25.82
CA PHE A 654 -16.47 -17.77 26.37
C PHE A 654 -16.93 -19.19 26.05
N THR A 655 -16.21 -20.19 26.57
CA THR A 655 -16.56 -21.61 26.43
C THR A 655 -16.07 -22.40 27.65
N SER A 656 -16.72 -23.51 27.95
CA SER A 656 -16.26 -24.49 28.94
C SER A 656 -15.41 -25.60 28.32
N GLN A 657 -15.23 -25.62 26.99
CA GLN A 657 -14.47 -26.63 26.26
C GLN A 657 -13.41 -25.99 25.34
N PRO A 658 -12.41 -25.26 25.87
CA PRO A 658 -11.33 -24.71 25.04
C PRO A 658 -10.65 -25.78 24.17
N GLY A 659 -10.38 -25.43 22.91
CA GLY A 659 -9.82 -26.35 21.90
C GLY A 659 -10.86 -27.15 21.12
N VAL A 660 -12.15 -26.91 21.35
CA VAL A 660 -13.27 -27.48 20.58
C VAL A 660 -13.93 -26.37 19.76
N LEU A 661 -14.15 -26.58 18.46
CA LEU A 661 -14.65 -25.53 17.56
C LEU A 661 -16.18 -25.45 17.63
N THR A 662 -16.70 -24.73 18.62
CA THR A 662 -18.13 -24.46 18.84
C THR A 662 -18.47 -23.00 18.61
N ASN A 663 -19.76 -22.70 18.44
CA ASN A 663 -20.28 -21.32 18.40
C ASN A 663 -20.43 -20.68 19.80
N ASP A 664 -19.84 -21.27 20.85
CA ASP A 664 -20.02 -20.86 22.25
C ASP A 664 -19.65 -19.40 22.49
N PHE A 665 -18.64 -18.87 21.78
CA PHE A 665 -18.27 -17.46 21.85
C PHE A 665 -19.49 -16.55 21.65
N PHE A 666 -20.26 -16.79 20.59
CA PHE A 666 -21.42 -15.95 20.25
C PHE A 666 -22.61 -16.21 21.18
N VAL A 667 -22.88 -17.49 21.50
CA VAL A 667 -23.96 -17.88 22.43
C VAL A 667 -23.77 -17.19 23.79
N ASN A 668 -22.57 -17.26 24.35
CA ASN A 668 -22.29 -16.72 25.68
C ASN A 668 -22.10 -15.18 25.68
N LEU A 669 -21.61 -14.60 24.57
CA LEU A 669 -21.53 -13.14 24.41
C LEU A 669 -22.93 -12.50 24.42
N LEU A 670 -23.90 -13.14 23.75
CA LEU A 670 -25.26 -12.62 23.58
C LEU A 670 -26.23 -13.06 24.70
N ASP A 671 -25.78 -13.89 25.64
CA ASP A 671 -26.56 -14.31 26.82
C ASP A 671 -26.87 -13.12 27.75
N MET A 672 -28.15 -12.77 27.84
CA MET A 672 -28.65 -11.70 28.71
C MET A 672 -28.55 -12.02 30.21
N GLY A 673 -28.31 -13.28 30.57
CA GLY A 673 -27.92 -13.71 31.92
C GLY A 673 -26.57 -13.13 32.36
N THR A 674 -25.75 -12.66 31.42
CA THR A 674 -24.48 -11.97 31.71
C THR A 674 -24.67 -10.45 31.69
N VAL A 675 -24.04 -9.73 32.62
CA VAL A 675 -23.91 -8.26 32.61
C VAL A 675 -22.44 -7.89 32.48
N TRP A 676 -22.13 -6.98 31.55
CA TRP A 676 -20.77 -6.54 31.27
C TRP A 676 -20.47 -5.20 31.93
N ALA A 677 -19.33 -5.10 32.61
CA ALA A 677 -18.85 -3.87 33.23
C ALA A 677 -17.36 -3.65 32.90
N PRO A 678 -16.88 -2.40 32.76
CA PRO A 678 -15.47 -2.12 32.56
C PRO A 678 -14.66 -2.55 33.79
N ALA A 679 -13.54 -3.21 33.54
CA ALA A 679 -12.57 -3.67 34.55
C ALA A 679 -11.30 -2.81 34.58
N SER A 680 -11.15 -1.87 33.64
CA SER A 680 -10.03 -0.94 33.57
C SER A 680 -10.50 0.52 33.34
N PRO A 681 -9.74 1.54 33.81
CA PRO A 681 -10.11 2.95 33.63
C PRO A 681 -10.22 3.39 32.17
N ASP A 682 -9.35 2.86 31.31
CA ASP A 682 -9.31 3.09 29.86
C ASP A 682 -10.36 2.27 29.08
N ARG A 683 -11.17 1.45 29.77
CA ARG A 683 -12.22 0.59 29.18
C ARG A 683 -11.69 -0.29 28.04
N SER A 684 -10.50 -0.84 28.26
CA SER A 684 -9.87 -1.85 27.39
C SER A 684 -10.19 -3.27 27.86
N LEU A 685 -10.43 -3.47 29.17
CA LEU A 685 -10.81 -4.73 29.79
C LEU A 685 -12.21 -4.66 30.41
N PHE A 686 -12.91 -5.79 30.39
CA PHE A 686 -14.28 -5.94 30.88
C PHE A 686 -14.48 -7.25 31.63
N GLU A 687 -15.36 -7.22 32.62
CA GLU A 687 -15.86 -8.39 33.33
C GLU A 687 -17.31 -8.67 32.94
N GLY A 688 -17.61 -9.93 32.61
CA GLY A 688 -18.95 -10.44 32.45
C GLY A 688 -19.35 -11.20 33.71
N ARG A 689 -20.36 -10.70 34.42
CA ARG A 689 -20.87 -11.30 35.67
C ARG A 689 -22.26 -11.88 35.49
N ASP A 690 -22.57 -12.94 36.20
CA ASP A 690 -23.94 -13.45 36.26
C ASP A 690 -24.87 -12.37 36.85
N ARG A 691 -25.96 -12.08 36.16
CA ARG A 691 -26.89 -11.01 36.53
C ARG A 691 -27.61 -11.29 37.85
N ARG A 692 -27.78 -12.55 38.24
CA ARG A 692 -28.50 -12.95 39.47
C ARG A 692 -27.56 -13.09 40.65
N THR A 693 -26.41 -13.73 40.48
CA THR A 693 -25.49 -14.03 41.58
C THR A 693 -24.37 -13.01 41.73
N GLY A 694 -24.06 -12.25 40.68
CA GLY A 694 -22.91 -11.34 40.63
C GLY A 694 -21.56 -12.04 40.45
N GLU A 695 -21.55 -13.37 40.32
CA GLU A 695 -20.34 -14.17 40.14
C GLU A 695 -19.66 -13.84 38.81
N LEU A 696 -18.33 -13.80 38.82
CA LEU A 696 -17.54 -13.59 37.60
C LEU A 696 -17.67 -14.81 36.70
N LYS A 697 -18.19 -14.63 35.48
CA LYS A 697 -18.27 -15.67 34.45
C LYS A 697 -17.12 -15.57 33.46
N TYR A 698 -16.86 -14.36 32.96
CA TYR A 698 -15.92 -14.13 31.85
C TYR A 698 -15.13 -12.84 32.01
N THR A 699 -14.00 -12.77 31.32
CA THR A 699 -13.28 -11.52 31.05
C THR A 699 -13.20 -11.30 29.55
N ALA A 700 -13.14 -10.04 29.11
CA ALA A 700 -13.19 -9.67 27.70
C ALA A 700 -12.40 -8.40 27.43
N THR A 701 -12.00 -8.21 26.18
CA THR A 701 -11.47 -6.94 25.67
C THR A 701 -12.49 -6.25 24.77
N ARG A 702 -12.13 -5.05 24.28
CA ARG A 702 -12.92 -4.33 23.26
C ARG A 702 -13.15 -5.16 21.99
N VAL A 703 -12.16 -5.97 21.61
CA VAL A 703 -12.20 -6.84 20.43
C VAL A 703 -13.29 -7.91 20.57
N ASP A 704 -13.56 -8.36 21.79
CA ASP A 704 -14.58 -9.37 22.05
C ASP A 704 -15.97 -8.74 22.11
N LEU A 705 -16.12 -7.66 22.88
CA LEU A 705 -17.43 -7.04 23.12
C LEU A 705 -17.97 -6.26 21.93
N VAL A 706 -17.13 -5.86 20.96
CA VAL A 706 -17.61 -5.13 19.78
C VAL A 706 -18.63 -5.93 18.97
N PHE A 707 -18.55 -7.27 18.99
CA PHE A 707 -19.53 -8.16 18.35
C PHE A 707 -20.87 -8.23 19.09
N GLY A 708 -20.93 -7.83 20.37
CA GLY A 708 -22.20 -7.68 21.09
C GLY A 708 -22.76 -6.26 21.05
N HIS A 709 -21.95 -5.28 20.62
CA HIS A 709 -22.22 -3.84 20.68
C HIS A 709 -22.53 -3.22 19.32
N HIS A 710 -21.67 -3.39 18.31
CA HIS A 710 -21.85 -2.75 17.00
C HIS A 710 -23.00 -3.42 16.24
N SER A 711 -24.04 -2.68 15.86
CA SER A 711 -25.30 -3.24 15.36
C SER A 711 -25.14 -4.24 14.21
N VAL A 712 -24.27 -3.96 13.24
CA VAL A 712 -24.00 -4.87 12.12
C VAL A 712 -23.20 -6.10 12.56
N LEU A 713 -22.19 -5.95 13.42
CA LEU A 713 -21.42 -7.11 13.89
C LEU A 713 -22.26 -8.00 14.79
N ARG A 714 -23.14 -7.39 15.59
CA ARG A 714 -24.11 -8.10 16.41
C ARG A 714 -25.07 -8.91 15.56
N ALA A 715 -25.61 -8.36 14.48
CA ALA A 715 -26.45 -9.12 13.55
C ALA A 715 -25.71 -10.33 12.95
N LEU A 716 -24.40 -10.21 12.67
CA LEU A 716 -23.57 -11.35 12.23
C LEU A 716 -23.33 -12.37 13.36
N ALA A 717 -23.11 -11.90 14.58
CA ALA A 717 -22.95 -12.75 15.76
C ALA A 717 -24.23 -13.52 16.09
N GLU A 718 -25.41 -12.91 15.90
CA GLU A 718 -26.72 -13.53 16.09
C GLU A 718 -26.89 -14.76 15.19
N VAL A 719 -26.54 -14.67 13.90
CA VAL A 719 -26.56 -15.83 12.97
C VAL A 719 -25.73 -17.01 13.47
N TYR A 720 -24.56 -16.76 14.06
CA TYR A 720 -23.75 -17.83 14.61
C TYR A 720 -24.22 -18.31 15.99
N ALA A 721 -24.93 -17.48 16.76
CA ALA A 721 -25.49 -17.84 18.06
C ALA A 721 -26.84 -18.56 17.98
N GLU A 722 -27.53 -18.51 16.84
CA GLU A 722 -28.77 -19.23 16.59
C GLU A 722 -28.60 -20.75 16.82
N ALA A 723 -29.70 -21.42 17.19
CA ALA A 723 -29.68 -22.84 17.54
C ALA A 723 -29.23 -23.75 16.37
N ASP A 724 -29.47 -23.32 15.13
CA ASP A 724 -29.01 -23.95 13.89
C ASP A 724 -27.69 -23.35 13.35
N GLY A 725 -27.12 -22.36 14.03
CA GLY A 725 -25.89 -21.69 13.64
C GLY A 725 -24.61 -22.53 13.81
N ARG A 726 -24.65 -23.62 14.59
CA ARG A 726 -23.46 -24.44 14.92
C ARG A 726 -22.75 -25.01 13.68
N GLU A 727 -23.48 -25.64 12.78
CA GLU A 727 -22.88 -26.27 11.59
C GLU A 727 -22.38 -25.20 10.60
N LYS A 728 -23.16 -24.13 10.41
CA LYS A 728 -22.79 -22.99 9.58
C LYS A 728 -21.52 -22.33 10.08
N PHE A 729 -21.41 -22.06 11.38
CA PHE A 729 -20.23 -21.47 12.00
C PHE A 729 -18.96 -22.28 11.73
N VAL A 730 -18.99 -23.61 11.92
CA VAL A 730 -17.83 -24.47 11.67
C VAL A 730 -17.40 -24.42 10.21
N LYS A 731 -18.35 -24.45 9.27
CA LYS A 731 -18.06 -24.37 7.83
C LYS A 731 -17.49 -23.01 7.43
N ASP A 732 -18.09 -21.92 7.91
CA ASP A 732 -17.66 -20.56 7.59
C ASP A 732 -16.29 -20.26 8.22
N PHE A 733 -16.04 -20.72 9.45
CA PHE A 733 -14.71 -20.66 10.07
C PHE A 733 -13.67 -21.43 9.25
N ALA A 734 -13.97 -22.67 8.85
CA ALA A 734 -13.06 -23.47 8.03
C ALA A 734 -12.77 -22.82 6.67
N ALA A 735 -13.78 -22.25 6.01
CA ALA A 735 -13.60 -21.53 4.74
C ALA A 735 -12.74 -20.26 4.92
N ALA A 736 -13.01 -19.45 5.93
CA ALA A 736 -12.24 -18.25 6.24
C ALA A 736 -10.79 -18.59 6.67
N TRP A 737 -10.60 -19.70 7.40
CA TRP A 737 -9.28 -20.24 7.74
C TRP A 737 -8.47 -20.56 6.49
N VAL A 738 -9.04 -21.34 5.56
CA VAL A 738 -8.37 -21.68 4.29
C VAL A 738 -8.02 -20.43 3.51
N LYS A 739 -8.95 -19.47 3.39
CA LYS A 739 -8.69 -18.19 2.72
C LYS A 739 -7.43 -17.54 3.27
N VAL A 740 -7.33 -17.35 4.59
CA VAL A 740 -6.17 -16.70 5.22
C VAL A 740 -4.88 -17.50 5.01
N MET A 741 -4.94 -18.83 5.13
CA MET A 741 -3.76 -19.68 4.91
C MET A 741 -3.22 -19.58 3.49
N ASP A 742 -4.08 -19.31 2.50
CA ASP A 742 -3.75 -19.31 1.07
C ASP A 742 -3.57 -17.91 0.46
N LEU A 743 -3.63 -16.82 1.23
CA LEU A 743 -3.54 -15.43 0.73
C LEU A 743 -2.26 -15.13 -0.09
N ASP A 744 -1.16 -15.85 0.18
CA ASP A 744 0.14 -15.67 -0.48
C ASP A 744 0.46 -16.74 -1.52
N ARG A 745 -0.49 -17.62 -1.86
CA ARG A 745 -0.33 -18.73 -2.81
C ARG A 745 -0.41 -18.28 -4.26
N PHE A 746 0.40 -17.28 -4.59
CA PHE A 746 0.48 -16.72 -5.94
C PHE A 746 1.10 -17.69 -6.95
N ASP A 747 1.83 -18.71 -6.47
CA ASP A 747 2.32 -19.84 -7.27
C ASP A 747 1.20 -20.68 -7.88
N LEU A 748 -0.01 -20.63 -7.29
CA LEU A 748 -1.19 -21.33 -7.79
C LEU A 748 -2.03 -20.50 -8.78
N LEU A 749 -1.69 -19.22 -8.99
CA LEU A 749 -2.40 -18.38 -9.96
C LEU A 749 -2.25 -18.97 -11.36
N LYS A 750 -3.38 -19.13 -12.05
CA LYS A 750 -3.42 -19.66 -13.41
C LYS A 750 -3.14 -18.60 -14.43
#